data_AF-A0A1T4NQY3-F1
#
_entry.id   AF-A0A1T4NQY3-F1
#
_cell.length_a   1.000
_cell.length_b   1.000
_cell.length_c   1.000
_cell.angle_alpha   90.00
_cell.angle_beta   90.00
_cell.angle_gamma   90.00
#
_symmetry.space_group_name_H-M   'P 1'
#
loop_
_entity.id
_entity.type
_entity.pdbx_description
1 polymer ?
#
loop_
_entity_poly.entity_id
_entity_poly.type
_entity_poly.pdbx_seq_one_letter_code
_entity_poly.pdbx_strand_id
1 'polypeptide(L)'
;MLEGGNITFKCPGTFVVKAGQVPFMSGAAATMTHGARLIPLPVSSREPDPVRAIRSTFAFDQLTEVANRSTPVEFVLMLAPIFGFDIPAQTYIKLQDALKQGKIRNPEHIVMSGGTYPADYDNEDRIIRVHAGAPDLAATNVEGARELLAVLLHEFGHHIDNVLRHDLADRNPDGTSTLGPDGPLEEGARYAYSIAVFDLETSSQTEYAQYESPDYTGPLKVNYAQARLAIQQMQGADAQRRDGRHHTRETFGAGRGEHHEDRPRASFGHESIEDVLQDDFPRQEDRKAIYFGNWLRDFSQIVDPKIVRPPGLPKDLGRYISREALTKVIDVLAGGEFYDLRTANPSGYTVTADKLGVYRPTEHIDNPKNINPHPPDPQSVDADFEPWVTADSPKLAVNPATSMKNYIADSRDSMRDELNRAAAAGDTSEGKRLLGSALHVLEDFFAHSNFVELSLRKVGFERVLPWTSPADCRHQYPLVTGMFGSTDVIASIAGPIAQALFPVEGWTFKASQPGQRSDSEKILEILLSEHSDPRYLTSFKQFLSLRDQWTEIPGHQYAELIGWVASAPMRAVLNGYNLVYQSLLHLVGNSVDDAQTHYGDPNTNGSTDPSHSQLAKDHDVHPLHVLAAKLAKYAVKQAGAAMKARWDGDTASDPGGVATAFFVHPYDSSWQDAIVLNWSRSNGANIERGESATILEHLHEAHAQETMEQVRRAGRYGGQGWEYIQRNYETLFGEENQVR
;
A
#
# COMPACT_ATOMS: atom_id res chain seq x y z
N MET A 1 36.48 24.98 13.74
CA MET A 1 37.25 23.82 13.28
C MET A 1 37.06 22.71 14.28
N LEU A 2 36.36 21.63 13.92
CA LEU A 2 36.41 20.37 14.65
C LEU A 2 37.44 19.51 13.92
N GLU A 3 38.56 19.20 14.56
CA GLU A 3 39.55 18.25 14.03
C GLU A 3 39.05 16.84 14.32
N GLY A 4 38.58 16.13 13.29
CA GLY A 4 38.23 14.72 13.39
C GLY A 4 39.49 13.87 13.58
N GLY A 5 39.50 12.99 14.57
CA GLY A 5 40.60 12.04 14.81
C GLY A 5 40.67 10.95 13.75
N ASN A 6 41.88 10.53 13.37
CA ASN A 6 42.13 9.45 12.41
C ASN A 6 41.68 8.09 12.98
N ILE A 7 41.10 7.25 12.14
CA ILE A 7 40.68 5.89 12.53
C ILE A 7 41.65 4.87 11.93
N THR A 8 42.17 3.98 12.77
CA THR A 8 43.13 2.93 12.38
C THR A 8 42.49 1.56 12.54
N PHE A 9 42.54 0.75 11.48
CA PHE A 9 42.02 -0.63 11.49
C PHE A 9 43.18 -1.62 11.39
N LYS A 10 43.08 -2.77 12.09
CA LYS A 10 44.08 -3.84 12.07
C LYS A 10 43.45 -5.22 11.83
N CYS A 11 43.88 -5.86 10.73
CA CYS A 11 44.10 -7.28 10.44
C CYS A 11 43.44 -7.80 9.14
N PRO A 12 44.19 -8.52 8.26
CA PRO A 12 45.60 -8.93 8.42
C PRO A 12 46.63 -7.85 8.03
N GLY A 13 46.19 -6.64 7.65
CA GLY A 13 47.04 -5.44 7.48
C GLY A 13 46.59 -4.25 8.34
N THR A 14 47.47 -3.27 8.57
CA THR A 14 47.13 -2.00 9.26
C THR A 14 46.97 -0.90 8.23
N PHE A 15 45.82 -0.21 8.18
CA PHE A 15 45.67 1.03 7.42
C PHE A 15 44.94 2.11 8.23
N VAL A 16 45.36 3.36 8.00
CA VAL A 16 44.92 4.55 8.74
C VAL A 16 44.14 5.45 7.79
N VAL A 17 42.87 5.71 8.09
CA VAL A 17 42.07 6.69 7.37
C VAL A 17 42.25 8.04 8.04
N LYS A 18 42.87 9.00 7.33
CA LYS A 18 43.02 10.37 7.81
C LYS A 18 41.75 11.17 7.52
N ALA A 19 41.19 11.83 8.53
CA ALA A 19 40.06 12.73 8.31
C ALA A 19 40.55 13.99 7.56
N GLY A 20 39.91 14.32 6.44
CA GLY A 20 40.22 15.51 5.64
C GLY A 20 39.65 16.78 6.28
N GLN A 21 40.39 17.89 6.18
CA GLN A 21 39.91 19.22 6.56
C GLN A 21 39.14 19.84 5.39
N VAL A 22 37.88 20.25 5.60
CA VAL A 22 37.10 21.00 4.60
C VAL A 22 36.66 22.34 5.21
N PRO A 23 37.04 23.49 4.63
CA PRO A 23 36.44 24.77 4.96
C PRO A 23 35.13 24.97 4.19
N PHE A 24 34.13 25.49 4.89
CA PHE A 24 32.81 25.83 4.34
C PHE A 24 32.90 27.09 3.47
N MET A 25 32.50 27.07 2.20
CA MET A 25 32.15 28.28 1.44
C MET A 25 31.01 28.04 0.45
N SER A 26 30.09 29.01 0.47
CA SER A 26 28.88 29.16 -0.33
C SER A 26 29.13 29.83 -1.69
N GLY A 27 28.39 29.40 -2.72
CA GLY A 27 27.91 30.27 -3.79
C GLY A 27 28.78 30.47 -5.05
N ALA A 28 28.10 30.38 -6.18
CA ALA A 28 28.43 30.85 -7.54
C ALA A 28 29.14 29.87 -8.51
N ALA A 29 28.51 29.74 -9.67
CA ALA A 29 28.91 28.99 -10.84
C ALA A 29 30.14 29.60 -11.55
N ALA A 30 31.11 28.76 -11.92
CA ALA A 30 32.08 29.04 -12.97
C ALA A 30 32.58 27.72 -13.56
N THR A 31 32.32 27.51 -14.84
CA THR A 31 33.02 26.57 -15.72
C THR A 31 34.49 26.96 -15.82
N MET A 32 35.43 26.01 -15.65
CA MET A 32 36.68 25.90 -16.42
C MET A 32 37.41 24.59 -16.08
N THR A 33 37.72 23.88 -17.17
CA THR A 33 38.61 22.74 -17.36
C THR A 33 39.98 22.87 -16.69
N HIS A 34 40.45 21.84 -15.97
CA HIS A 34 41.83 21.29 -16.02
C HIS A 34 41.88 19.93 -15.31
N GLY A 35 42.46 18.93 -15.99
CA GLY A 35 42.40 17.53 -15.61
C GLY A 35 43.23 17.15 -14.39
N ALA A 36 42.59 16.43 -13.47
CA ALA A 36 43.26 15.57 -12.50
C ALA A 36 42.99 14.12 -12.91
N ARG A 37 44.04 13.39 -13.30
CA ARG A 37 43.96 11.94 -13.56
C ARG A 37 43.52 11.25 -12.28
N LEU A 38 42.28 10.77 -12.25
CA LEU A 38 41.83 9.76 -11.30
C LEU A 38 42.77 8.56 -11.43
N ILE A 39 43.30 8.10 -10.30
CA ILE A 39 43.91 6.77 -10.22
C ILE A 39 42.80 5.80 -10.61
N PRO A 40 42.98 4.93 -11.63
CA PRO A 40 41.95 3.97 -11.97
C PRO A 40 41.70 3.11 -10.74
N LEU A 41 40.44 3.05 -10.29
CA LEU A 41 39.97 1.93 -9.49
C LEU A 41 40.33 0.65 -10.26
N PRO A 42 40.71 -0.45 -9.59
CA PRO A 42 41.00 -1.69 -10.28
C PRO A 42 39.77 -2.05 -11.12
N VAL A 43 39.94 -1.95 -12.43
CA VAL A 43 38.95 -2.34 -13.42
C VAL A 43 38.77 -3.84 -13.20
N SER A 44 37.58 -4.27 -12.78
CA SER A 44 37.21 -5.69 -12.90
C SER A 44 37.46 -6.06 -14.35
N SER A 45 38.38 -6.98 -14.62
CA SER A 45 38.79 -7.34 -15.97
C SER A 45 37.55 -7.66 -16.83
N ARG A 46 37.19 -6.74 -17.74
CA ARG A 46 36.14 -6.91 -18.75
C ARG A 46 36.64 -7.71 -19.95
N GLU A 47 37.51 -8.69 -19.71
CA GLU A 47 38.01 -9.55 -20.78
C GLU A 47 37.12 -10.80 -20.86
N PRO A 48 36.73 -11.22 -22.08
CA PRO A 48 36.11 -12.51 -22.31
C PRO A 48 36.99 -13.61 -21.73
N ASP A 49 36.39 -14.54 -20.99
CA ASP A 49 37.07 -15.71 -20.49
C ASP A 49 37.30 -16.69 -21.67
N PRO A 50 38.55 -16.95 -22.08
CA PRO A 50 38.83 -17.75 -23.27
C PRO A 50 38.58 -19.25 -23.07
N VAL A 51 38.35 -19.70 -21.83
CA VAL A 51 38.16 -21.13 -21.50
C VAL A 51 36.73 -21.45 -21.08
N ARG A 52 35.83 -20.47 -21.08
CA ARG A 52 34.41 -20.65 -20.74
C ARG A 52 33.49 -20.15 -21.85
N ALA A 53 32.40 -20.87 -22.09
CA ALA A 53 31.37 -20.47 -23.04
C ALA A 53 29.99 -20.86 -22.53
N ILE A 54 29.01 -19.97 -22.68
CA ILE A 54 27.60 -20.25 -22.40
C ILE A 54 26.76 -19.91 -23.63
N ARG A 55 25.76 -20.74 -23.94
CA ARG A 55 24.80 -20.50 -25.02
C ARG A 55 23.39 -20.75 -24.50
N SER A 56 22.53 -19.75 -24.57
CA SER A 56 21.11 -19.87 -24.24
C SER A 56 20.26 -19.28 -25.36
N THR A 57 19.22 -19.99 -25.79
CA THR A 57 18.13 -19.47 -26.61
C THR A 57 16.81 -19.44 -25.85
N PHE A 58 16.80 -19.86 -24.58
CA PHE A 58 15.59 -20.13 -23.82
C PHE A 58 14.62 -18.93 -23.79
N ALA A 59 15.12 -17.75 -23.42
CA ALA A 59 14.32 -16.53 -23.36
C ALA A 59 13.75 -16.12 -24.74
N PHE A 60 14.56 -16.29 -25.79
CA PHE A 60 14.20 -16.00 -27.16
C PHE A 60 13.16 -16.99 -27.70
N ASP A 61 13.34 -18.28 -27.44
CA ASP A 61 12.42 -19.33 -27.85
C ASP A 61 11.06 -19.14 -27.16
N GLN A 62 11.05 -18.77 -25.88
CA GLN A 62 9.82 -18.43 -25.15
C GLN A 62 9.08 -17.25 -25.80
N LEU A 63 9.76 -16.14 -26.05
CA LEU A 63 9.11 -14.98 -26.67
C LEU A 63 8.63 -15.27 -28.09
N THR A 64 9.41 -16.04 -28.86
CA THR A 64 9.07 -16.47 -30.21
C THR A 64 7.83 -17.37 -30.20
N GLU A 65 7.73 -18.28 -29.23
CA GLU A 65 6.56 -19.14 -29.07
C GLU A 65 5.31 -18.33 -28.70
N VAL A 66 5.45 -17.35 -27.80
CA VAL A 66 4.36 -16.42 -27.48
C VAL A 66 3.95 -15.61 -28.71
N ALA A 67 4.91 -15.11 -29.49
CA ALA A 67 4.62 -14.41 -30.74
C ALA A 67 3.83 -15.30 -31.71
N ASN A 68 4.25 -16.56 -31.90
CA ASN A 68 3.60 -17.52 -32.79
C ASN A 68 2.16 -17.86 -32.37
N ARG A 69 1.89 -17.92 -31.06
CA ARG A 69 0.59 -18.32 -30.51
C ARG A 69 -0.40 -17.17 -30.29
N SER A 70 0.04 -15.93 -30.40
CA SER A 70 -0.79 -14.75 -30.12
C SER A 70 -1.26 -14.01 -31.38
N THR A 71 -2.39 -13.32 -31.25
CA THR A 71 -2.80 -12.28 -32.20
C THR A 71 -1.95 -11.01 -32.04
N PRO A 72 -1.91 -10.12 -33.05
CA PRO A 72 -1.19 -8.84 -32.92
C PRO A 72 -1.64 -8.01 -31.71
N VAL A 73 -2.95 -8.02 -31.42
CA VAL A 73 -3.52 -7.31 -30.27
C VAL A 73 -3.04 -7.90 -28.95
N GLU A 74 -3.12 -9.22 -28.79
CA GLU A 74 -2.66 -9.91 -27.57
C GLU A 74 -1.18 -9.64 -27.31
N PHE A 75 -0.37 -9.75 -28.36
CA PHE A 75 1.06 -9.52 -28.26
C PHE A 75 1.38 -8.08 -27.82
N VAL A 76 0.67 -7.10 -28.38
CA VAL A 76 0.81 -5.69 -27.98
C VAL A 76 0.35 -5.48 -26.53
N LEU A 77 -0.81 -6.01 -26.14
CA LEU A 77 -1.36 -5.82 -24.79
C LEU A 77 -0.55 -6.54 -23.71
N MET A 78 0.19 -7.59 -24.07
CA MET A 78 1.15 -8.24 -23.20
C MET A 78 2.42 -7.40 -23.01
N LEU A 79 2.97 -6.85 -24.09
CA LEU A 79 4.28 -6.20 -24.08
C LEU A 79 4.25 -4.70 -23.75
N ALA A 80 3.17 -3.99 -24.08
CA ALA A 80 3.04 -2.56 -23.80
C ALA A 80 3.10 -2.24 -22.30
N PRO A 81 2.48 -3.02 -21.39
CA PRO A 81 2.68 -2.82 -19.97
C PRO A 81 4.13 -3.00 -19.56
N ILE A 82 4.89 -3.92 -20.17
CA ILE A 82 6.29 -4.26 -19.79
C ILE A 82 7.26 -3.17 -20.26
N PHE A 83 7.23 -2.84 -21.56
CA PHE A 83 8.21 -1.99 -22.23
C PHE A 83 7.78 -0.53 -22.39
N GLY A 84 6.51 -0.22 -22.13
CA GLY A 84 6.01 1.16 -22.06
C GLY A 84 4.90 1.48 -23.07
N PHE A 85 3.89 2.24 -22.61
CA PHE A 85 2.81 2.75 -23.46
C PHE A 85 3.22 3.94 -24.34
N ASP A 86 4.49 4.36 -24.29
CA ASP A 86 5.09 5.33 -25.20
C ASP A 86 5.46 4.71 -26.56
N ILE A 87 5.71 3.40 -26.61
CA ILE A 87 6.01 2.66 -27.83
C ILE A 87 4.71 2.43 -28.63
N PRO A 88 4.62 2.84 -29.91
CA PRO A 88 3.41 2.63 -30.72
C PRO A 88 3.04 1.16 -30.89
N ALA A 89 1.74 0.85 -30.98
CA ALA A 89 1.27 -0.53 -31.16
C ALA A 89 1.89 -1.20 -32.41
N GLN A 90 2.03 -0.43 -33.49
CA GLN A 90 2.64 -0.91 -34.72
C GLN A 90 4.08 -1.41 -34.52
N THR A 91 4.85 -0.83 -33.58
CA THR A 91 6.22 -1.26 -33.29
C THR A 91 6.24 -2.64 -32.63
N TYR A 92 5.31 -2.92 -31.72
CA TYR A 92 5.13 -4.27 -31.16
C TYR A 92 4.66 -5.28 -32.20
N ILE A 93 3.79 -4.86 -33.14
CA ILE A 93 3.36 -5.71 -34.25
C ILE A 93 4.56 -6.04 -35.16
N LYS A 94 5.43 -5.06 -35.47
CA LYS A 94 6.69 -5.29 -36.20
C LYS A 94 7.58 -6.29 -35.45
N LEU A 95 7.67 -6.21 -34.12
CA LEU A 95 8.42 -7.17 -33.30
C LEU A 95 7.84 -8.58 -33.45
N GLN A 96 6.52 -8.72 -33.33
CA GLN A 96 5.83 -10.00 -33.49
C GLN A 96 6.11 -10.62 -34.86
N ASP A 97 5.95 -9.83 -35.92
CA ASP A 97 6.21 -10.25 -37.30
C ASP A 97 7.67 -10.64 -37.52
N ALA A 98 8.60 -9.86 -36.96
CA ALA A 98 10.02 -10.13 -37.05
C ALA A 98 10.41 -11.42 -36.30
N LEU A 99 9.81 -11.72 -35.15
CA LEU A 99 9.99 -12.98 -34.43
C LEU A 99 9.44 -14.15 -35.25
N LYS A 100 8.20 -14.06 -35.75
CA LYS A 100 7.56 -15.07 -36.62
C LYS A 100 8.37 -15.39 -37.88
N GLN A 101 9.05 -14.38 -38.43
CA GLN A 101 9.86 -14.48 -39.65
C GLN A 101 11.33 -14.82 -39.39
N GLY A 102 11.75 -14.98 -38.13
CA GLY A 102 13.15 -15.23 -37.77
C GLY A 102 14.10 -14.08 -38.11
N LYS A 103 13.60 -12.83 -38.11
CA LYS A 103 14.36 -11.60 -38.39
C LYS A 103 15.00 -10.99 -37.14
N ILE A 104 14.48 -11.30 -35.95
CA ILE A 104 15.13 -10.97 -34.68
C ILE A 104 16.21 -12.01 -34.38
N ARG A 105 17.36 -11.56 -33.89
CA ARG A 105 18.46 -12.43 -33.49
C ARG A 105 18.48 -12.55 -31.98
N ASN A 106 18.70 -13.76 -31.48
CA ASN A 106 19.03 -13.98 -30.08
C ASN A 106 20.36 -13.27 -29.75
N PRO A 107 20.46 -12.56 -28.61
CA PRO A 107 21.71 -11.91 -28.21
C PRO A 107 22.82 -12.95 -27.97
N GLU A 108 24.05 -12.58 -28.34
CA GLU A 108 25.21 -13.42 -28.04
C GLU A 108 25.50 -13.37 -26.54
N HIS A 109 25.85 -14.52 -25.97
CA HIS A 109 26.23 -14.63 -24.57
C HIS A 109 27.74 -14.80 -24.47
N ILE A 110 28.41 -13.91 -23.75
CA ILE A 110 29.88 -13.94 -23.59
C ILE A 110 30.21 -14.10 -22.11
N VAL A 111 31.01 -15.12 -21.78
CA VAL A 111 31.46 -15.31 -20.40
C VAL A 111 32.61 -14.36 -20.10
N MET A 112 32.51 -13.60 -19.02
CA MET A 112 33.51 -12.61 -18.59
C MET A 112 34.29 -13.13 -17.38
N SER A 113 35.61 -12.91 -17.34
CA SER A 113 36.47 -13.42 -16.25
C SER A 113 36.18 -12.81 -14.86
N GLY A 114 35.42 -11.71 -14.76
CA GLY A 114 35.01 -11.13 -13.48
C GLY A 114 33.96 -10.04 -13.61
N GLY A 115 33.25 -9.73 -12.51
CA GLY A 115 32.22 -8.68 -12.41
C GLY A 115 31.52 -8.67 -11.05
N THR A 116 30.67 -7.67 -10.82
CA THR A 116 29.94 -7.46 -9.56
C THR A 116 28.51 -7.99 -9.56
N TYR A 117 27.97 -8.29 -10.75
CA TYR A 117 26.63 -8.87 -10.94
C TYR A 117 26.74 -10.23 -11.66
N PRO A 118 25.71 -11.09 -11.67
CA PRO A 118 25.80 -12.39 -12.35
C PRO A 118 25.82 -12.30 -13.89
N ALA A 119 25.10 -11.32 -14.47
CA ALA A 119 25.19 -10.94 -15.86
C ALA A 119 24.78 -9.48 -16.04
N ASP A 120 25.02 -8.93 -17.22
CA ASP A 120 24.57 -7.60 -17.64
C ASP A 120 24.38 -7.53 -19.17
N TYR A 121 23.47 -6.68 -19.65
CA TYR A 121 23.24 -6.43 -21.06
C TYR A 121 24.03 -5.22 -21.58
N ASP A 122 24.77 -5.40 -22.66
CA ASP A 122 25.46 -4.31 -23.36
C ASP A 122 24.59 -3.75 -24.49
N ASN A 123 24.13 -2.52 -24.29
CA ASN A 123 23.28 -1.83 -25.25
C ASN A 123 23.98 -1.55 -26.59
N GLU A 124 25.29 -1.31 -26.62
CA GLU A 124 26.01 -0.97 -27.87
C GLU A 124 26.27 -2.23 -28.69
N ASP A 125 26.76 -3.28 -28.04
CA ASP A 125 27.20 -4.50 -28.72
C ASP A 125 26.09 -5.56 -28.88
N ARG A 126 24.92 -5.37 -28.26
CA ARG A 126 23.77 -6.31 -28.29
C ARG A 126 24.10 -7.69 -27.72
N ILE A 127 24.91 -7.72 -26.66
CA ILE A 127 25.40 -8.94 -26.03
C ILE A 127 24.96 -9.03 -24.56
N ILE A 128 24.75 -10.24 -24.07
CA ILE A 128 24.60 -10.53 -22.64
C ILE A 128 25.95 -11.01 -22.11
N ARG A 129 26.55 -10.23 -21.22
CA ARG A 129 27.81 -10.57 -20.56
C ARG A 129 27.49 -11.37 -19.31
N VAL A 130 27.91 -12.63 -19.25
CA VAL A 130 27.69 -13.53 -18.11
C VAL A 130 28.98 -13.66 -17.33
N HIS A 131 28.98 -13.36 -16.03
CA HIS A 131 30.21 -13.42 -15.24
C HIS A 131 30.51 -14.85 -14.80
N ALA A 132 31.75 -15.31 -15.00
CA ALA A 132 32.17 -16.72 -14.89
C ALA A 132 31.72 -17.47 -13.61
N GLY A 133 31.62 -16.78 -12.48
CA GLY A 133 31.14 -17.38 -11.22
C GLY A 133 29.68 -17.82 -11.25
N ALA A 134 28.81 -17.19 -12.03
CA ALA A 134 27.39 -17.51 -12.10
C ALA A 134 27.11 -18.85 -12.80
N PRO A 135 27.64 -19.15 -14.01
CA PRO A 135 27.44 -20.44 -14.64
C PRO A 135 28.24 -21.57 -13.97
N ASP A 136 29.39 -21.29 -13.36
CA ASP A 136 30.11 -22.28 -12.53
C ASP A 136 29.25 -22.72 -11.33
N LEU A 137 28.57 -21.76 -10.67
CA LEU A 137 27.63 -22.06 -9.59
C LEU A 137 26.40 -22.79 -10.11
N ALA A 138 25.82 -22.36 -11.23
CA ALA A 138 24.65 -22.99 -11.84
C ALA A 138 24.89 -24.46 -12.26
N ALA A 139 26.12 -24.80 -12.65
CA ALA A 139 26.51 -26.16 -13.01
C ALA A 139 26.52 -27.13 -11.81
N THR A 140 26.67 -26.60 -10.60
CA THR A 140 26.89 -27.39 -9.38
C THR A 140 25.79 -27.22 -8.33
N ASN A 141 24.94 -26.21 -8.47
CA ASN A 141 23.97 -25.79 -7.46
C ASN A 141 22.60 -25.44 -8.09
N VAL A 142 21.53 -25.96 -7.50
CA VAL A 142 20.14 -25.73 -7.94
C VAL A 142 19.75 -24.26 -7.78
N GLU A 143 20.12 -23.62 -6.67
CA GLU A 143 19.87 -22.20 -6.41
C GLU A 143 20.63 -21.33 -7.42
N GLY A 144 21.89 -21.67 -7.71
CA GLY A 144 22.69 -21.00 -8.75
C GLY A 144 22.06 -21.13 -10.13
N ALA A 145 21.46 -22.28 -10.46
CA ALA A 145 20.77 -22.48 -11.72
C ALA A 145 19.48 -21.65 -11.84
N ARG A 146 18.77 -21.44 -10.73
CA ARG A 146 17.59 -20.55 -10.70
C ARG A 146 17.98 -19.07 -10.82
N GLU A 147 19.00 -18.65 -10.09
CA GLU A 147 19.52 -17.28 -10.15
C GLU A 147 20.03 -16.92 -11.54
N LEU A 148 20.82 -17.80 -12.16
CA LEU A 148 21.33 -17.57 -13.50
C LEU A 148 20.19 -17.50 -14.53
N LEU A 149 19.20 -18.39 -14.47
CA LEU A 149 18.03 -18.31 -15.34
C LEU A 149 17.28 -16.98 -15.17
N ALA A 150 17.05 -16.55 -13.93
CA ALA A 150 16.34 -15.31 -13.64
C ALA A 150 17.05 -14.08 -14.25
N VAL A 151 18.38 -14.03 -14.09
CA VAL A 151 19.19 -12.94 -14.63
C VAL A 151 19.25 -13.00 -16.16
N LEU A 152 19.37 -14.18 -16.78
CA LEU A 152 19.34 -14.29 -18.24
C LEU A 152 18.00 -13.81 -18.85
N LEU A 153 16.87 -14.10 -18.20
CA LEU A 153 15.57 -13.57 -18.60
C LEU A 153 15.50 -12.05 -18.43
N HIS A 154 16.06 -11.53 -17.33
CA HIS A 154 16.12 -10.10 -17.05
C HIS A 154 16.91 -9.34 -18.13
N GLU A 155 18.14 -9.76 -18.41
CA GLU A 155 18.98 -9.13 -19.44
C GLU A 155 18.39 -9.26 -20.84
N PHE A 156 17.66 -10.35 -21.11
CA PHE A 156 16.92 -10.49 -22.36
C PHE A 156 15.76 -9.48 -22.47
N GLY A 157 15.14 -9.09 -21.35
CA GLY A 157 14.17 -8.00 -21.33
C GLY A 157 14.78 -6.69 -21.84
N HIS A 158 15.95 -6.31 -21.33
CA HIS A 158 16.68 -5.13 -21.84
C HIS A 158 17.04 -5.25 -23.33
N HIS A 159 17.38 -6.45 -23.80
CA HIS A 159 17.60 -6.68 -25.22
C HIS A 159 16.38 -6.36 -26.06
N ILE A 160 15.19 -6.83 -25.66
CA ILE A 160 13.94 -6.59 -26.40
C ILE A 160 13.52 -5.13 -26.35
N ASP A 161 13.66 -4.44 -25.21
CA ASP A 161 13.41 -3.00 -25.14
C ASP A 161 14.30 -2.24 -26.14
N ASN A 162 15.58 -2.59 -26.18
CA ASN A 162 16.53 -1.97 -27.08
C ASN A 162 16.20 -2.25 -28.57
N VAL A 163 15.78 -3.47 -28.91
CA VAL A 163 15.27 -3.82 -30.26
C VAL A 163 14.03 -2.98 -30.61
N LEU A 164 13.07 -2.85 -29.70
CA LEU A 164 11.86 -2.04 -29.91
C LEU A 164 12.21 -0.56 -30.16
N ARG A 165 13.07 0.01 -29.32
CA ARG A 165 13.40 1.44 -29.32
C ARG A 165 14.38 1.84 -30.40
N HIS A 166 15.28 0.96 -30.85
CA HIS A 166 16.34 1.33 -31.79
C HIS A 166 16.24 0.66 -33.16
N ASP A 167 15.72 -0.56 -33.22
CA ASP A 167 15.72 -1.34 -34.46
C ASP A 167 14.37 -1.27 -35.18
N LEU A 168 13.27 -1.29 -34.41
CA LEU A 168 11.90 -1.38 -34.95
C LEU A 168 11.12 -0.05 -34.91
N ALA A 169 11.58 0.90 -34.10
CA ALA A 169 11.03 2.24 -34.02
C ALA A 169 11.11 2.98 -35.36
N ASP A 170 10.16 3.87 -35.61
CA ASP A 170 10.24 4.77 -36.75
C ASP A 170 11.40 5.76 -36.57
N ARG A 171 11.93 6.28 -37.68
CA ARG A 171 13.13 7.12 -37.69
C ARG A 171 12.76 8.59 -37.90
N ASN A 172 13.42 9.47 -37.17
CA ASN A 172 13.43 10.91 -37.45
C ASN A 172 14.17 11.20 -38.78
N PRO A 173 13.98 12.38 -39.38
CA PRO A 173 14.69 12.77 -40.62
C PRO A 173 16.23 12.73 -40.52
N ASP A 174 16.79 12.83 -39.30
CA ASP A 174 18.23 12.73 -39.02
C ASP A 174 18.72 11.29 -38.82
N GLY A 175 17.84 10.28 -38.94
CA GLY A 175 18.16 8.86 -38.79
C GLY A 175 18.14 8.33 -37.35
N THR A 176 17.87 9.19 -36.37
CA THR A 176 17.69 8.78 -34.96
C THR A 176 16.33 8.13 -34.73
N SER A 177 16.19 7.36 -33.66
CA SER A 177 14.88 6.78 -33.29
C SER A 177 13.90 7.88 -32.88
N THR A 178 12.62 7.69 -33.21
CA THR A 178 11.49 8.50 -32.73
C THR A 178 11.19 8.26 -31.24
N LEU A 179 11.73 7.20 -30.65
CA LEU A 179 11.53 6.84 -29.25
C LEU A 179 12.76 7.21 -28.41
N GLY A 180 12.53 7.42 -27.10
CA GLY A 180 13.61 7.61 -26.14
C GLY A 180 14.59 6.43 -26.14
N PRO A 181 15.87 6.64 -25.76
CA PRO A 181 16.91 5.62 -25.87
C PRO A 181 16.71 4.43 -24.92
N ASP A 182 15.92 4.62 -23.87
CA ASP A 182 15.60 3.63 -22.84
C ASP A 182 14.17 3.86 -22.34
N GLY A 183 13.58 2.84 -21.73
CA GLY A 183 12.26 2.94 -21.12
C GLY A 183 12.28 3.73 -19.81
N PRO A 184 11.12 4.23 -19.35
CA PRO A 184 11.01 4.99 -18.11
C PRO A 184 11.03 4.11 -16.83
N LEU A 185 11.08 2.78 -16.96
CA LEU A 185 10.94 1.82 -15.87
C LEU A 185 12.12 0.83 -15.88
N GLU A 186 12.01 -0.28 -15.13
CA GLU A 186 12.99 -1.37 -15.17
C GLU A 186 12.35 -2.54 -15.95
N GLU A 187 12.60 -2.56 -17.26
CA GLU A 187 11.93 -3.44 -18.22
C GLU A 187 12.42 -4.89 -18.11
N GLY A 188 13.65 -5.09 -17.66
CA GLY A 188 14.29 -6.40 -17.49
C GLY A 188 13.57 -7.28 -16.47
N ALA A 189 13.42 -6.80 -15.24
CA ALA A 189 12.70 -7.46 -14.16
C ALA A 189 11.22 -7.66 -14.51
N ARG A 190 10.59 -6.68 -15.15
CA ARG A 190 9.18 -6.79 -15.58
C ARG A 190 9.01 -7.87 -16.62
N TYR A 191 9.92 -7.95 -17.59
CA TYR A 191 9.92 -9.02 -18.57
C TYR A 191 10.15 -10.38 -17.92
N ALA A 192 11.17 -10.52 -17.07
CA ALA A 192 11.47 -11.78 -16.37
C ALA A 192 10.29 -12.27 -15.50
N TYR A 193 9.63 -11.34 -14.80
CA TYR A 193 8.42 -11.64 -14.04
C TYR A 193 7.26 -12.06 -14.94
N SER A 194 6.97 -11.27 -15.99
CA SER A 194 5.86 -11.53 -16.90
C SER A 194 6.03 -12.84 -17.65
N ILE A 195 7.19 -13.10 -18.26
CA ILE A 195 7.45 -14.31 -19.03
C ILE A 195 7.42 -15.58 -18.17
N ALA A 196 7.79 -15.48 -16.89
CA ALA A 196 7.68 -16.57 -15.95
C ALA A 196 6.21 -16.97 -15.71
N VAL A 197 5.25 -16.02 -15.76
CA VAL A 197 3.81 -16.30 -15.60
C VAL A 197 3.24 -17.11 -16.77
N PHE A 198 3.81 -17.01 -17.98
CA PHE A 198 3.37 -17.79 -19.14
C PHE A 198 3.82 -19.25 -19.01
N ASP A 199 2.86 -20.16 -18.78
CA ASP A 199 3.11 -21.59 -18.60
C ASP A 199 3.48 -22.27 -19.93
N LEU A 200 4.74 -22.15 -20.32
CA LEU A 200 5.25 -22.69 -21.58
C LEU A 200 5.84 -24.10 -21.44
N GLU A 201 6.21 -24.53 -20.23
CA GLU A 201 6.88 -25.82 -20.01
C GLU A 201 6.63 -26.43 -18.62
N THR A 202 5.99 -27.60 -18.57
CA THR A 202 5.66 -28.32 -17.33
C THR A 202 6.73 -29.37 -16.93
N SER A 203 7.94 -29.27 -17.49
CA SER A 203 9.00 -30.24 -17.24
C SER A 203 9.63 -30.06 -15.85
N SER A 204 9.89 -31.16 -15.16
CA SER A 204 10.67 -31.17 -13.91
C SER A 204 12.18 -30.96 -14.13
N GLN A 205 12.63 -30.98 -15.39
CA GLN A 205 14.01 -30.83 -15.86
C GLN A 205 14.02 -30.07 -17.19
N THR A 206 13.89 -28.75 -17.15
CA THR A 206 13.97 -27.85 -18.31
C THR A 206 15.42 -27.44 -18.54
N GLU A 207 15.93 -27.66 -19.74
CA GLU A 207 17.24 -27.17 -20.16
C GLU A 207 17.11 -25.72 -20.61
N TYR A 208 17.91 -24.82 -20.06
CA TYR A 208 17.85 -23.40 -20.39
C TYR A 208 19.16 -22.85 -20.97
N ALA A 209 20.28 -23.55 -20.84
CA ALA A 209 21.55 -23.15 -21.45
C ALA A 209 22.50 -24.35 -21.63
N GLN A 210 23.43 -24.23 -22.57
CA GLN A 210 24.62 -25.09 -22.71
C GLN A 210 25.83 -24.36 -22.14
N TYR A 211 26.58 -25.02 -21.26
CA TYR A 211 27.74 -24.43 -20.59
C TYR A 211 29.00 -25.29 -20.74
N GLU A 212 30.11 -24.65 -21.09
CA GLU A 212 31.44 -25.22 -21.20
C GLU A 212 32.42 -24.45 -20.32
N SER A 213 33.18 -25.19 -19.51
CA SER A 213 34.26 -24.71 -18.63
C SER A 213 35.30 -25.83 -18.47
N PRO A 214 36.48 -25.57 -17.88
CA PRO A 214 37.45 -26.61 -17.59
C PRO A 214 36.91 -27.74 -16.71
N ASP A 215 35.95 -27.44 -15.84
CA ASP A 215 35.44 -28.37 -14.82
C ASP A 215 34.05 -28.96 -15.15
N TYR A 216 33.37 -28.42 -16.16
CA TYR A 216 32.01 -28.81 -16.54
C TYR A 216 31.73 -28.56 -18.03
N THR A 217 31.18 -29.56 -18.70
CA THR A 217 30.63 -29.44 -20.07
C THR A 217 29.27 -30.11 -20.11
N GLY A 218 28.21 -29.35 -20.39
CA GLY A 218 26.88 -29.91 -20.54
C GLY A 218 25.72 -28.92 -20.37
N PRO A 219 24.49 -29.46 -20.37
CA PRO A 219 23.27 -28.66 -20.24
C PRO A 219 23.02 -28.20 -18.79
N LEU A 220 22.82 -26.89 -18.62
CA LEU A 220 22.26 -26.32 -17.40
C LEU A 220 20.76 -26.54 -17.39
N LYS A 221 20.26 -27.16 -16.32
CA LYS A 221 18.86 -27.56 -16.17
C LYS A 221 18.27 -27.00 -14.89
N VAL A 222 16.96 -26.77 -14.92
CA VAL A 222 16.20 -26.29 -13.76
C VAL A 222 14.84 -26.96 -13.71
N ASN A 223 14.26 -27.09 -12.51
CA ASN A 223 12.83 -27.31 -12.39
C ASN A 223 12.12 -25.98 -12.65
N TYR A 224 11.56 -25.80 -13.84
CA TYR A 224 11.04 -24.50 -14.26
C TYR A 224 9.85 -24.04 -13.42
N ALA A 225 8.99 -24.96 -12.95
CA ALA A 225 7.90 -24.62 -12.05
C ALA A 225 8.39 -24.03 -10.71
N GLN A 226 9.50 -24.54 -10.17
CA GLN A 226 10.13 -23.98 -8.97
C GLN A 226 10.93 -22.70 -9.26
N ALA A 227 11.60 -22.63 -10.42
CA ALA A 227 12.30 -21.43 -10.87
C ALA A 227 11.33 -20.27 -11.05
N ARG A 228 10.13 -20.51 -11.58
CA ARG A 228 9.05 -19.52 -11.70
C ARG A 228 8.68 -18.91 -10.37
N LEU A 229 8.43 -19.74 -9.35
CA LEU A 229 8.12 -19.26 -8.00
C LEU A 229 9.28 -18.43 -7.44
N ALA A 230 10.52 -18.86 -7.69
CA ALA A 230 11.70 -18.14 -7.24
C ALA A 230 11.91 -16.82 -8.00
N ILE A 231 11.67 -16.76 -9.31
CA ILE A 231 11.69 -15.55 -10.14
C ILE A 231 10.58 -14.59 -9.68
N GLN A 232 9.39 -15.10 -9.39
CA GLN A 232 8.31 -14.30 -8.84
C GLN A 232 8.63 -13.74 -7.44
N GLN A 233 9.41 -14.46 -6.63
CA GLN A 233 9.89 -13.98 -5.34
C GLN A 233 11.08 -13.01 -5.47
N MET A 234 11.99 -13.25 -6.42
CA MET A 234 13.20 -12.47 -6.66
C MET A 234 12.98 -11.21 -7.51
N GLN A 235 11.98 -11.21 -8.38
CA GLN A 235 11.67 -10.16 -9.36
C GLN A 235 10.23 -9.65 -9.23
N GLY A 236 9.44 -10.22 -8.32
CA GLY A 236 8.13 -9.69 -7.95
C GLY A 236 8.24 -8.38 -7.20
N ALA A 237 7.12 -7.98 -6.60
CA ALA A 237 6.95 -6.67 -5.96
C ALA A 237 8.13 -6.28 -5.04
N ASP A 238 8.78 -7.23 -4.33
CA ASP A 238 9.94 -7.02 -3.45
C ASP A 238 11.25 -6.53 -4.10
N ALA A 239 11.52 -6.87 -5.36
CA ALA A 239 12.71 -6.36 -6.06
C ALA A 239 12.42 -5.08 -6.86
N GLN A 240 11.20 -4.96 -7.39
CA GLN A 240 10.69 -3.71 -7.99
C GLN A 240 10.44 -2.62 -6.93
N ARG A 241 10.23 -3.00 -5.65
CA ARG A 241 10.17 -2.11 -4.48
C ARG A 241 11.48 -1.36 -4.21
N ARG A 242 12.63 -1.77 -4.76
CA ARG A 242 13.90 -1.05 -4.52
C ARG A 242 13.96 0.35 -5.13
N ASP A 243 13.15 0.64 -6.16
CA ASP A 243 12.97 1.99 -6.71
C ASP A 243 11.53 2.53 -6.66
N GLY A 244 10.57 1.71 -6.23
CA GLY A 244 9.19 2.10 -6.00
C GLY A 244 8.78 1.93 -4.54
N ARG A 245 9.34 2.74 -3.63
CA ARG A 245 8.77 2.86 -2.28
C ARG A 245 7.33 3.34 -2.41
N HIS A 246 6.39 2.53 -1.95
CA HIS A 246 5.29 2.86 -1.04
C HIS A 246 4.41 1.62 -1.03
N HIS A 247 4.65 0.79 -0.02
CA HIS A 247 3.67 -0.20 0.38
C HIS A 247 2.41 0.54 0.80
N THR A 248 1.30 -0.12 0.58
CA THR A 248 -0.05 0.39 0.75
C THR A 248 -0.27 0.90 2.16
N ARG A 249 -0.83 2.11 2.24
CA ARG A 249 -0.89 2.93 3.45
C ARG A 249 -1.62 2.26 4.58
N GLU A 250 -0.94 2.17 5.70
CA GLU A 250 -1.55 1.97 7.00
C GLU A 250 -1.11 3.17 7.85
N THR A 251 -1.92 4.22 7.86
CA THR A 251 -1.92 5.17 8.97
C THR A 251 -2.29 4.41 10.24
N PHE A 252 -1.98 4.91 11.44
CA PHE A 252 -2.63 4.40 12.67
C PHE A 252 -4.14 4.39 12.39
N GLY A 253 -4.68 3.20 12.46
CA GLY A 253 -5.73 2.76 11.55
C GLY A 253 -5.48 1.30 11.20
N ALA A 254 -6.37 0.73 10.38
CA ALA A 254 -6.31 -0.67 10.01
C ALA A 254 -4.93 -1.04 9.47
N GLY A 255 -4.25 -1.95 10.15
CA GLY A 255 -3.02 -2.58 9.72
C GLY A 255 -1.93 -2.60 10.78
N ARG A 256 -0.71 -2.89 10.34
CA ARG A 256 0.52 -2.88 11.15
C ARG A 256 1.29 -1.55 11.09
N GLY A 257 0.99 -0.68 10.14
CA GLY A 257 1.59 0.64 9.90
C GLY A 257 2.35 0.70 8.56
N GLU A 258 2.28 1.83 7.85
CA GLU A 258 2.71 1.96 6.44
C GLU A 258 4.14 1.46 6.19
N HIS A 259 5.05 1.79 7.10
CA HIS A 259 6.45 1.40 7.00
C HIS A 259 6.82 0.37 8.07
N HIS A 260 5.86 -0.41 8.55
CA HIS A 260 6.10 -1.35 9.65
C HIS A 260 7.09 -2.45 9.27
N GLU A 261 7.04 -2.94 8.02
CA GLU A 261 7.98 -3.95 7.53
C GLU A 261 9.43 -3.45 7.61
N ASP A 262 9.69 -2.21 7.19
CA ASP A 262 11.02 -1.59 7.21
C ASP A 262 11.39 -1.00 8.59
N ARG A 263 10.41 -0.50 9.33
CA ARG A 263 10.56 0.30 10.55
C ARG A 263 9.63 -0.20 11.67
N PRO A 264 9.71 -1.47 12.11
CA PRO A 264 8.75 -2.08 13.05
C PRO A 264 8.76 -1.48 14.46
N ARG A 265 9.73 -0.60 14.75
CA ARG A 265 9.86 0.12 16.03
C ARG A 265 9.50 1.60 15.94
N ALA A 266 9.13 2.08 14.75
CA ALA A 266 8.85 3.49 14.49
C ALA A 266 7.60 3.73 13.62
N SER A 267 7.04 2.69 13.00
CA SER A 267 5.77 2.71 12.26
C SER A 267 4.82 1.69 12.89
N PHE A 268 3.66 2.17 13.33
CA PHE A 268 2.67 1.38 14.05
C PHE A 268 1.25 1.63 13.53
N GLY A 269 0.51 0.56 13.29
CA GLY A 269 -0.95 0.52 13.16
C GLY A 269 -1.58 -0.31 14.29
N HIS A 270 -2.91 -0.39 14.32
CA HIS A 270 -3.65 -1.06 15.40
C HIS A 270 -3.22 -2.53 15.59
N GLU A 271 -3.01 -3.29 14.51
CA GLU A 271 -2.56 -4.69 14.62
C GLU A 271 -1.19 -4.80 15.29
N SER A 272 -0.28 -3.86 15.02
CA SER A 272 1.05 -3.85 15.64
C SER A 272 1.03 -3.38 17.11
N ILE A 273 -0.06 -2.74 17.55
CA ILE A 273 -0.28 -2.39 18.95
C ILE A 273 -0.70 -3.63 19.72
N GLU A 274 -1.61 -4.42 19.15
CA GLU A 274 -2.10 -5.67 19.77
C GLU A 274 -1.02 -6.73 19.99
N ASP A 275 0.14 -6.63 19.33
CA ASP A 275 1.29 -7.50 19.62
C ASP A 275 1.70 -7.48 21.10
N VAL A 276 1.41 -6.41 21.85
CA VAL A 276 1.69 -6.33 23.30
C VAL A 276 0.87 -7.31 24.13
N LEU A 277 -0.22 -7.83 23.57
CA LEU A 277 -1.09 -8.83 24.18
C LEU A 277 -0.49 -10.24 24.15
N GLN A 278 0.66 -10.45 23.51
CA GLN A 278 1.27 -11.78 23.33
C GLN A 278 1.48 -12.58 24.62
N ASP A 279 1.72 -11.90 25.74
CA ASP A 279 1.99 -12.54 27.02
C ASP A 279 0.70 -13.20 27.56
N ASP A 280 -0.45 -12.56 27.33
CA ASP A 280 -1.77 -13.00 27.78
C ASP A 280 -2.51 -13.84 26.71
N PHE A 281 -2.24 -13.56 25.43
CA PHE A 281 -2.80 -14.19 24.24
C PHE A 281 -1.67 -14.68 23.33
N PRO A 282 -1.03 -15.83 23.66
CA PRO A 282 0.18 -16.29 22.97
C PRO A 282 -0.08 -16.82 21.55
N ARG A 283 -1.32 -17.19 21.22
CA ARG A 283 -1.67 -17.65 19.88
C ARG A 283 -1.91 -16.44 18.98
N GLN A 284 -1.24 -16.40 17.82
CA GLN A 284 -1.43 -15.35 16.84
C GLN A 284 -2.88 -15.24 16.37
N GLU A 285 -3.58 -16.38 16.22
CA GLU A 285 -5.01 -16.42 15.88
C GLU A 285 -5.88 -15.67 16.90
N ASP A 286 -5.55 -15.76 18.20
CA ASP A 286 -6.31 -15.06 19.24
C ASP A 286 -6.13 -13.55 19.13
N ARG A 287 -4.90 -13.08 18.90
CA ARG A 287 -4.64 -11.66 18.66
C ARG A 287 -5.28 -11.18 17.36
N LYS A 288 -5.18 -11.94 16.27
CA LYS A 288 -5.83 -11.60 15.00
C LYS A 288 -7.37 -11.54 15.12
N ALA A 289 -7.95 -12.34 16.01
CA ALA A 289 -9.38 -12.29 16.33
C ALA A 289 -9.78 -11.09 17.20
N ILE A 290 -8.88 -10.59 18.06
CA ILE A 290 -9.05 -9.31 18.76
C ILE A 290 -8.97 -8.19 17.73
N TYR A 291 -7.94 -8.20 16.89
CA TYR A 291 -7.74 -7.24 15.81
C TYR A 291 -8.92 -7.13 14.86
N PHE A 292 -9.64 -8.22 14.59
CA PHE A 292 -10.88 -8.15 13.80
C PHE A 292 -11.90 -7.16 14.37
N GLY A 293 -12.02 -7.05 15.68
CA GLY A 293 -12.87 -6.06 16.34
C GLY A 293 -12.40 -4.62 16.14
N ASN A 294 -11.10 -4.39 16.31
CA ASN A 294 -10.45 -3.09 16.12
C ASN A 294 -10.58 -2.64 14.65
N TRP A 295 -10.22 -3.51 13.72
CA TRP A 295 -10.37 -3.34 12.27
C TRP A 295 -11.80 -3.00 11.83
N LEU A 296 -12.82 -3.60 12.47
CA LEU A 296 -14.21 -3.23 12.19
C LEU A 296 -14.55 -1.80 12.62
N ARG A 297 -13.90 -1.26 13.66
CA ARG A 297 -14.09 0.15 14.05
C ARG A 297 -13.41 1.07 13.05
N ASP A 298 -12.16 0.79 12.65
CA ASP A 298 -11.48 1.52 11.57
C ASP A 298 -12.38 1.67 10.33
N PHE A 299 -12.90 0.53 9.85
CA PHE A 299 -13.75 0.53 8.66
C PHE A 299 -15.18 1.01 8.91
N SER A 300 -15.63 1.20 10.16
CA SER A 300 -16.94 1.79 10.43
C SER A 300 -17.02 3.27 10.04
N GLN A 301 -15.86 3.97 10.03
CA GLN A 301 -15.76 5.38 9.62
C GLN A 301 -16.22 5.62 8.18
N ILE A 302 -16.20 4.58 7.33
CA ILE A 302 -16.69 4.68 5.95
C ILE A 302 -18.21 4.76 5.86
N VAL A 303 -18.92 4.35 6.91
CA VAL A 303 -20.38 4.35 6.94
C VAL A 303 -20.81 5.65 7.62
N ASP A 304 -20.51 6.78 6.97
CA ASP A 304 -20.75 8.14 7.45
C ASP A 304 -22.02 8.75 6.83
N PRO A 305 -22.83 9.54 7.57
CA PRO A 305 -24.10 10.06 7.06
C PRO A 305 -23.96 11.01 5.86
N LYS A 306 -22.77 11.55 5.57
CA LYS A 306 -22.51 12.41 4.40
C LYS A 306 -22.51 11.64 3.08
N ILE A 307 -22.26 10.33 3.13
CA ILE A 307 -22.07 9.49 1.94
C ILE A 307 -23.01 8.27 1.92
N VAL A 308 -23.55 7.86 3.07
CA VAL A 308 -24.53 6.78 3.10
C VAL A 308 -25.80 7.25 2.42
N ARG A 309 -26.30 6.47 1.45
CA ARG A 309 -27.54 6.81 0.73
C ARG A 309 -28.74 6.80 1.68
N PRO A 310 -29.43 7.94 1.87
CA PRO A 310 -30.67 8.00 2.64
C PRO A 310 -31.78 7.10 2.02
N PRO A 311 -32.70 6.56 2.84
CA PRO A 311 -33.79 5.72 2.36
C PRO A 311 -34.66 6.46 1.33
N GLY A 312 -35.00 5.78 0.24
CA GLY A 312 -35.87 6.30 -0.81
C GLY A 312 -35.22 7.27 -1.81
N LEU A 313 -33.95 7.67 -1.61
CA LEU A 313 -33.21 8.39 -2.64
C LEU A 313 -32.76 7.44 -3.78
N PRO A 314 -32.68 7.94 -5.03
CA PRO A 314 -32.18 7.15 -6.14
C PRO A 314 -30.71 6.78 -5.95
N LYS A 315 -30.29 5.70 -6.62
CA LYS A 315 -28.89 5.29 -6.69
C LYS A 315 -28.08 6.36 -7.43
N ASP A 316 -26.94 6.74 -6.86
CA ASP A 316 -26.01 7.72 -7.44
C ASP A 316 -24.62 7.49 -6.85
N LEU A 317 -23.84 6.59 -7.46
CA LEU A 317 -22.50 6.21 -6.98
C LEU A 317 -21.53 7.40 -6.85
N GLY A 318 -21.74 8.48 -7.60
CA GLY A 318 -20.91 9.69 -7.51
C GLY A 318 -21.22 10.57 -6.29
N ARG A 319 -22.28 10.24 -5.55
CA ARG A 319 -22.77 11.03 -4.41
C ARG A 319 -23.03 10.20 -3.16
N TYR A 320 -23.62 9.02 -3.31
CA TYR A 320 -24.02 8.16 -2.21
C TYR A 320 -23.78 6.67 -2.48
N ILE A 321 -23.42 5.93 -1.43
CA ILE A 321 -23.32 4.46 -1.44
C ILE A 321 -24.22 3.93 -0.31
N SER A 322 -25.03 2.91 -0.55
CA SER A 322 -25.84 2.33 0.53
C SER A 322 -24.99 1.65 1.60
N ARG A 323 -25.47 1.64 2.85
CA ARG A 323 -24.87 0.88 3.96
C ARG A 323 -24.66 -0.59 3.62
N GLU A 324 -25.60 -1.20 2.90
CA GLU A 324 -25.50 -2.59 2.47
C GLU A 324 -24.30 -2.80 1.52
N ALA A 325 -24.12 -1.91 0.53
CA ALA A 325 -23.02 -1.99 -0.40
C ALA A 325 -21.67 -1.75 0.29
N LEU A 326 -21.57 -0.74 1.15
CA LEU A 326 -20.36 -0.48 1.95
C LEU A 326 -19.98 -1.69 2.82
N THR A 327 -20.95 -2.25 3.55
CA THR A 327 -20.74 -3.46 4.35
C THR A 327 -20.20 -4.63 3.51
N LYS A 328 -20.75 -4.84 2.31
CA LYS A 328 -20.29 -5.92 1.41
C LYS A 328 -18.88 -5.68 0.89
N VAL A 329 -18.51 -4.43 0.56
CA VAL A 329 -17.13 -4.10 0.17
C VAL A 329 -16.18 -4.47 1.29
N ILE A 330 -16.50 -4.10 2.53
CA ILE A 330 -15.68 -4.44 3.69
C ILE A 330 -15.65 -5.94 3.99
N ASP A 331 -16.76 -6.67 3.77
CA ASP A 331 -16.75 -8.12 3.88
C ASP A 331 -15.81 -8.80 2.87
N VAL A 332 -15.67 -8.23 1.67
CA VAL A 332 -14.70 -8.72 0.69
C VAL A 332 -13.27 -8.48 1.19
N LEU A 333 -12.96 -7.28 1.70
CA LEU A 333 -11.63 -6.97 2.25
C LEU A 333 -11.28 -7.86 3.45
N ALA A 334 -12.23 -8.06 4.37
CA ALA A 334 -12.07 -8.95 5.52
C ALA A 334 -11.81 -10.40 5.11
N GLY A 335 -12.32 -10.84 3.95
CA GLY A 335 -12.08 -12.17 3.41
C GLY A 335 -10.61 -12.46 3.11
N GLY A 336 -9.85 -11.44 2.70
CA GLY A 336 -8.40 -11.53 2.53
C GLY A 336 -7.66 -11.41 3.87
N GLU A 337 -7.99 -10.36 4.63
CA GLU A 337 -7.28 -10.00 5.87
C GLU A 337 -7.42 -11.04 6.99
N PHE A 338 -8.58 -11.69 7.07
CA PHE A 338 -8.92 -12.67 8.10
C PHE A 338 -9.21 -14.06 7.50
N TYR A 339 -8.54 -14.40 6.38
CA TYR A 339 -8.80 -15.63 5.62
C TYR A 339 -8.81 -16.90 6.48
N ASP A 340 -7.78 -17.10 7.32
CA ASP A 340 -7.65 -18.30 8.15
C ASP A 340 -8.77 -18.38 9.21
N LEU A 341 -9.05 -17.26 9.89
CA LEU A 341 -10.12 -17.16 10.88
C LEU A 341 -11.49 -17.39 10.26
N ARG A 342 -11.74 -16.81 9.08
CA ARG A 342 -13.00 -16.95 8.33
C ARG A 342 -13.18 -18.37 7.80
N THR A 343 -12.10 -19.04 7.39
CA THR A 343 -12.14 -20.45 6.98
C THR A 343 -12.52 -21.36 8.14
N ALA A 344 -11.99 -21.08 9.33
CA ALA A 344 -12.29 -21.86 10.54
C ALA A 344 -13.70 -21.58 11.10
N ASN A 345 -14.15 -20.32 11.08
CA ASN A 345 -15.44 -19.90 11.62
C ASN A 345 -16.11 -18.82 10.73
N PRO A 346 -16.77 -19.21 9.62
CA PRO A 346 -17.32 -18.26 8.66
C PRO A 346 -18.32 -17.27 9.26
N SER A 347 -19.22 -17.73 10.15
CA SER A 347 -20.22 -16.86 10.77
C SER A 347 -19.62 -15.89 11.78
N GLY A 348 -18.48 -16.24 12.41
CA GLY A 348 -17.75 -15.36 13.32
C GLY A 348 -17.09 -14.18 12.61
N TYR A 349 -16.53 -14.39 11.40
CA TYR A 349 -15.68 -13.41 10.72
C TYR A 349 -16.25 -12.88 9.38
N THR A 350 -17.47 -13.27 9.01
CA THR A 350 -18.22 -12.54 7.97
C THR A 350 -18.67 -11.20 8.53
N VAL A 351 -18.41 -10.13 7.80
CA VAL A 351 -18.80 -8.77 8.15
C VAL A 351 -20.29 -8.58 7.83
N THR A 352 -21.04 -8.11 8.82
CA THR A 352 -22.46 -7.78 8.69
C THR A 352 -22.68 -6.32 9.09
N ALA A 353 -23.83 -5.75 8.73
CA ALA A 353 -24.18 -4.38 9.10
C ALA A 353 -24.15 -4.18 10.63
N ASP A 354 -24.51 -5.21 11.40
CA ASP A 354 -24.49 -5.17 12.87
C ASP A 354 -23.07 -5.22 13.45
N LYS A 355 -22.14 -5.95 12.80
CA LYS A 355 -20.74 -6.03 13.25
C LYS A 355 -19.92 -4.81 12.84
N LEU A 356 -20.16 -4.29 11.63
CA LEU A 356 -19.50 -3.09 11.11
C LEU A 356 -20.09 -1.82 11.74
N GLY A 357 -21.39 -1.79 12.03
CA GLY A 357 -22.04 -0.61 12.56
C GLY A 357 -22.05 0.55 11.57
N VAL A 358 -22.04 1.77 12.12
CA VAL A 358 -21.93 3.03 11.39
C VAL A 358 -20.85 3.90 12.05
N TYR A 359 -20.42 4.97 11.39
CA TYR A 359 -19.54 5.95 12.02
C TYR A 359 -20.22 6.60 13.24
N ARG A 360 -19.53 6.58 14.39
CA ARG A 360 -19.98 7.16 15.65
C ARG A 360 -18.83 7.91 16.32
N PRO A 361 -18.91 9.23 16.52
CA PRO A 361 -17.85 9.97 17.23
C PRO A 361 -17.49 9.35 18.59
N THR A 362 -18.49 8.80 19.30
CA THR A 362 -18.29 8.11 20.57
C THR A 362 -17.33 6.91 20.47
N GLU A 363 -17.35 6.15 19.37
CA GLU A 363 -16.49 4.97 19.17
C GLU A 363 -15.09 5.33 18.63
N HIS A 364 -14.87 6.58 18.25
CA HIS A 364 -13.65 7.11 17.61
C HIS A 364 -13.01 8.25 18.42
N ILE A 365 -13.45 8.45 19.66
CA ILE A 365 -13.06 9.56 20.56
C ILE A 365 -13.15 10.98 19.96
N ASP A 366 -13.79 11.12 18.80
CA ASP A 366 -13.85 12.35 18.03
C ASP A 366 -14.68 13.42 18.75
N ASN A 367 -14.33 14.68 18.51
CA ASN A 367 -15.17 15.80 18.90
C ASN A 367 -16.45 15.79 18.04
N PRO A 368 -17.64 15.57 18.62
CA PRO A 368 -18.88 15.38 17.85
C PRO A 368 -19.45 16.69 17.30
N LYS A 369 -18.76 17.83 17.52
CA LYS A 369 -19.21 19.15 17.08
C LYS A 369 -19.39 19.18 15.57
N ASN A 370 -20.62 19.40 15.14
CA ASN A 370 -20.95 19.60 13.74
C ASN A 370 -21.19 21.10 13.46
N ILE A 371 -20.41 21.66 12.52
CA ILE A 371 -20.46 23.07 12.13
C ILE A 371 -21.45 23.29 10.96
N ASN A 372 -21.65 22.28 10.12
CA ASN A 372 -22.55 22.32 8.96
C ASN A 372 -23.36 21.01 8.88
N PRO A 373 -24.48 20.90 9.62
CA PRO A 373 -25.24 19.66 9.72
C PRO A 373 -25.92 19.35 8.39
N HIS A 374 -25.27 18.50 7.59
CA HIS A 374 -25.83 17.92 6.38
C HIS A 374 -25.56 16.40 6.34
N PRO A 375 -26.61 15.56 6.21
CA PRO A 375 -28.04 15.91 6.24
C PRO A 375 -28.48 16.49 7.60
N PRO A 376 -29.63 17.19 7.69
CA PRO A 376 -30.06 17.86 8.93
C PRO A 376 -30.21 16.92 10.14
N ASP A 377 -30.64 15.68 9.88
CA ASP A 377 -30.76 14.62 10.87
C ASP A 377 -30.06 13.37 10.32
N PRO A 378 -28.95 12.93 10.91
CA PRO A 378 -28.23 11.75 10.44
C PRO A 378 -29.06 10.48 10.68
N GLN A 379 -29.94 10.45 11.68
CA GLN A 379 -30.80 9.30 11.97
C GLN A 379 -31.87 9.05 10.89
N SER A 380 -32.16 10.07 10.07
CA SER A 380 -33.00 9.92 8.87
C SER A 380 -32.30 9.16 7.75
N VAL A 381 -30.96 9.08 7.76
CA VAL A 381 -30.16 8.28 6.82
C VAL A 381 -30.09 6.83 7.29
N ASP A 382 -29.72 6.64 8.55
CA ASP A 382 -29.67 5.34 9.21
C ASP A 382 -29.91 5.54 10.72
N ALA A 383 -30.80 4.75 11.30
CA ALA A 383 -31.19 4.89 12.70
C ALA A 383 -30.04 4.64 13.69
N ASP A 384 -28.96 3.96 13.24
CA ASP A 384 -27.78 3.71 14.07
C ASP A 384 -26.88 4.95 14.20
N PHE A 385 -27.09 6.02 13.43
CA PHE A 385 -26.27 7.21 13.58
C PHE A 385 -26.52 7.93 14.92
N GLU A 386 -25.48 8.59 15.41
CA GLU A 386 -25.61 9.51 16.54
C GLU A 386 -26.18 10.86 16.07
N PRO A 387 -27.06 11.49 16.87
CA PRO A 387 -27.58 12.81 16.52
C PRO A 387 -26.45 13.85 16.50
N TRP A 388 -26.56 14.83 15.61
CA TRP A 388 -25.58 15.91 15.54
C TRP A 388 -25.47 16.70 16.85
N VAL A 389 -24.24 16.95 17.27
CA VAL A 389 -23.95 17.83 18.41
C VAL A 389 -23.65 19.23 17.87
N THR A 390 -24.54 20.18 18.16
CA THR A 390 -24.39 21.58 17.75
C THR A 390 -23.53 22.38 18.73
N ALA A 391 -23.04 23.54 18.30
CA ALA A 391 -22.06 24.35 19.03
C ALA A 391 -22.44 24.73 20.48
N ASP A 392 -23.74 24.87 20.78
CA ASP A 392 -24.23 25.25 22.11
C ASP A 392 -24.46 24.05 23.05
N SER A 393 -24.16 22.84 22.61
CA SER A 393 -24.39 21.63 23.40
C SER A 393 -23.51 21.60 24.65
N PRO A 394 -24.07 21.30 25.85
CA PRO A 394 -23.30 21.06 27.07
C PRO A 394 -22.24 19.96 26.94
N LYS A 395 -22.42 19.02 25.98
CA LYS A 395 -21.43 17.99 25.67
C LYS A 395 -20.09 18.57 25.20
N LEU A 396 -20.11 19.72 24.54
CA LEU A 396 -18.91 20.40 24.03
C LEU A 396 -18.22 21.28 25.08
N ALA A 397 -18.84 21.49 26.24
CA ALA A 397 -18.26 22.31 27.30
C ALA A 397 -17.04 21.62 27.93
N VAL A 398 -16.07 22.45 28.35
CA VAL A 398 -14.97 22.01 29.21
C VAL A 398 -15.49 21.87 30.63
N ASN A 399 -15.29 20.70 31.24
CA ASN A 399 -15.62 20.48 32.63
C ASN A 399 -14.59 21.16 33.54
N PRO A 400 -14.98 22.12 34.41
CA PRO A 400 -14.02 22.85 35.25
C PRO A 400 -13.25 21.96 36.24
N ALA A 401 -13.85 20.85 36.69
CA ALA A 401 -13.27 19.98 37.71
C ALA A 401 -12.24 18.99 37.11
N THR A 402 -12.54 18.43 35.95
CA THR A 402 -11.67 17.44 35.29
C THR A 402 -10.75 18.05 34.24
N SER A 403 -11.04 19.28 33.77
CA SER A 403 -10.34 19.92 32.64
C SER A 403 -10.42 19.08 31.36
N MET A 404 -11.53 18.40 31.13
CA MET A 404 -11.77 17.59 29.94
C MET A 404 -13.07 18.05 29.28
N LYS A 405 -13.18 17.86 27.96
CA LYS A 405 -14.48 17.99 27.28
C LYS A 405 -15.47 16.96 27.81
N ASN A 406 -16.73 17.38 28.02
CA ASN A 406 -17.75 16.49 28.59
C ASN A 406 -18.03 15.26 27.71
N TYR A 407 -18.00 15.39 26.38
CA TYR A 407 -18.25 14.27 25.46
C TYR A 407 -17.23 13.12 25.58
N ILE A 408 -16.01 13.35 26.09
CA ILE A 408 -15.00 12.30 26.30
C ILE A 408 -15.53 11.21 27.26
N ALA A 409 -16.43 11.59 28.17
CA ALA A 409 -17.08 10.62 29.06
C ALA A 409 -17.99 9.64 28.31
N ASP A 410 -18.62 10.08 27.20
CA ASP A 410 -19.48 9.21 26.39
C ASP A 410 -18.65 8.07 25.77
N SER A 411 -17.48 8.39 25.18
CA SER A 411 -16.55 7.40 24.62
C SER A 411 -16.00 6.46 25.70
N ARG A 412 -15.62 7.02 26.85
CA ARG A 412 -15.15 6.24 28.01
C ARG A 412 -16.19 5.21 28.45
N ASP A 413 -17.45 5.64 28.58
CA ASP A 413 -18.53 4.81 29.10
C ASP A 413 -18.95 3.76 28.05
N SER A 414 -18.99 4.13 26.77
CA SER A 414 -19.21 3.19 25.66
C SER A 414 -18.13 2.10 25.59
N MET A 415 -16.85 2.47 25.66
CA MET A 415 -15.74 1.52 25.75
C MET A 415 -15.89 0.57 26.94
N ARG A 416 -16.29 1.10 28.11
CA ARG A 416 -16.52 0.28 29.30
C ARG A 416 -17.65 -0.73 29.09
N ASP A 417 -18.74 -0.31 28.47
CA ASP A 417 -19.87 -1.18 28.18
C ASP A 417 -19.49 -2.29 27.19
N GLU A 418 -18.67 -1.97 26.19
CA GLU A 418 -18.14 -2.96 25.25
C GLU A 418 -17.22 -3.99 25.93
N LEU A 419 -16.34 -3.54 26.84
CA LEU A 419 -15.53 -4.45 27.68
C LEU A 419 -16.38 -5.31 28.60
N ASN A 420 -17.47 -4.77 29.18
CA ASN A 420 -18.39 -5.55 30.00
C ASN A 420 -19.09 -6.64 29.17
N ARG A 421 -19.47 -6.33 27.93
CA ARG A 421 -20.04 -7.29 26.98
C ARG A 421 -19.00 -8.36 26.58
N ALA A 422 -17.75 -7.96 26.33
CA ALA A 422 -16.65 -8.89 26.06
C ALA A 422 -16.41 -9.85 27.23
N ALA A 423 -16.39 -9.32 28.46
CA ALA A 423 -16.28 -10.13 29.67
C ALA A 423 -17.44 -11.12 29.82
N ALA A 424 -18.67 -10.70 29.50
CA ALA A 424 -19.85 -11.57 29.54
C ALA A 424 -19.86 -12.64 28.42
N ALA A 425 -19.33 -12.31 27.24
CA ALA A 425 -19.21 -13.22 26.11
C ALA A 425 -18.13 -14.30 26.30
N GLY A 426 -17.20 -14.10 27.25
CA GLY A 426 -16.10 -15.02 27.53
C GLY A 426 -15.04 -15.02 26.43
N ASP A 427 -14.05 -15.93 26.55
CA ASP A 427 -13.00 -16.13 25.55
C ASP A 427 -13.54 -16.85 24.29
N THR A 428 -14.41 -16.15 23.56
CA THR A 428 -15.08 -16.60 22.34
C THR A 428 -14.70 -15.67 21.18
N SER A 429 -15.01 -16.06 19.94
CA SER A 429 -14.82 -15.17 18.79
C SER A 429 -15.55 -13.83 18.95
N GLU A 430 -16.75 -13.86 19.53
CA GLU A 430 -17.51 -12.65 19.86
C GLU A 430 -16.85 -11.85 20.97
N GLY A 431 -16.43 -12.49 22.07
CA GLY A 431 -15.74 -11.79 23.17
C GLY A 431 -14.44 -11.12 22.74
N LYS A 432 -13.66 -11.76 21.87
CA LYS A 432 -12.45 -11.17 21.27
C LYS A 432 -12.76 -10.00 20.35
N ARG A 433 -13.78 -10.11 19.50
CA ARG A 433 -14.24 -9.01 18.64
C ARG A 433 -14.65 -7.80 19.49
N LEU A 434 -15.45 -8.01 20.53
CA LEU A 434 -15.88 -6.94 21.44
C LEU A 434 -14.68 -6.32 22.21
N LEU A 435 -13.72 -7.15 22.64
CA LEU A 435 -12.47 -6.66 23.24
C LEU A 435 -11.72 -5.75 22.26
N GLY A 436 -11.52 -6.18 21.01
CA GLY A 436 -10.86 -5.39 19.98
C GLY A 436 -11.56 -4.06 19.69
N SER A 437 -12.89 -4.08 19.57
CA SER A 437 -13.69 -2.86 19.40
C SER A 437 -13.47 -1.86 20.53
N ALA A 438 -13.34 -2.33 21.77
CA ALA A 438 -13.11 -1.46 22.92
C ALA A 438 -11.66 -0.97 23.01
N LEU A 439 -10.69 -1.82 22.64
CA LEU A 439 -9.28 -1.44 22.60
C LEU A 439 -9.02 -0.34 21.56
N HIS A 440 -9.73 -0.35 20.43
CA HIS A 440 -9.69 0.73 19.44
C HIS A 440 -9.93 2.12 20.07
N VAL A 441 -11.01 2.28 20.84
CA VAL A 441 -11.32 3.55 21.55
C VAL A 441 -10.17 3.97 22.49
N LEU A 442 -9.54 3.00 23.15
CA LEU A 442 -8.41 3.25 24.05
C LEU A 442 -7.14 3.65 23.29
N GLU A 443 -6.93 3.09 22.11
CA GLU A 443 -5.79 3.38 21.23
C GLU A 443 -5.94 4.79 20.63
N ASP A 444 -7.11 5.10 20.08
CA ASP A 444 -7.44 6.41 19.50
C ASP A 444 -7.39 7.53 20.52
N PHE A 445 -7.71 7.26 21.79
CA PHE A 445 -7.55 8.24 22.85
C PHE A 445 -6.13 8.83 22.90
N PHE A 446 -5.08 8.05 22.63
CA PHE A 446 -3.71 8.55 22.60
C PHE A 446 -3.33 9.18 21.26
N ALA A 447 -4.03 8.84 20.18
CA ALA A 447 -3.73 9.33 18.84
C ALA A 447 -4.48 10.60 18.47
N HIS A 448 -5.74 10.73 18.88
CA HIS A 448 -6.66 11.81 18.47
C HIS A 448 -6.99 12.81 19.57
N SER A 449 -6.37 12.66 20.75
CA SER A 449 -6.40 13.67 21.81
C SER A 449 -5.07 14.42 21.94
N ASN A 450 -5.09 15.54 22.68
CA ASN A 450 -3.87 16.24 23.08
C ASN A 450 -3.19 15.64 24.34
N PHE A 451 -3.51 14.39 24.73
CA PHE A 451 -2.95 13.74 25.92
C PHE A 451 -1.41 13.69 25.88
N VAL A 452 -0.83 13.40 24.71
CA VAL A 452 0.63 13.28 24.52
C VAL A 452 1.32 14.62 24.70
N GLU A 453 0.76 15.66 24.11
CA GLU A 453 1.22 17.04 24.17
C GLU A 453 1.18 17.56 25.60
N LEU A 454 0.04 17.40 26.27
CA LEU A 454 -0.11 17.78 27.67
C LEU A 454 0.84 16.99 28.59
N SER A 455 1.11 15.71 28.28
CA SER A 455 2.08 14.90 29.03
C SER A 455 3.52 15.40 28.83
N LEU A 456 3.91 15.81 27.62
CA LEU A 456 5.22 16.40 27.34
C LEU A 456 5.38 17.75 28.07
N ARG A 457 4.35 18.59 28.05
CA ARG A 457 4.32 19.86 28.79
C ARG A 457 4.48 19.63 30.29
N LYS A 458 3.77 18.65 30.85
CA LYS A 458 3.85 18.27 32.27
C LYS A 458 5.27 17.93 32.72
N VAL A 459 6.05 17.25 31.86
CA VAL A 459 7.43 16.86 32.19
C VAL A 459 8.48 17.92 31.82
N GLY A 460 8.05 19.13 31.42
CA GLY A 460 8.91 20.31 31.24
C GLY A 460 9.07 20.83 29.81
N PHE A 461 8.44 20.21 28.80
CA PHE A 461 8.50 20.68 27.41
C PHE A 461 7.36 21.67 27.12
N GLU A 462 7.38 22.83 27.79
CA GLU A 462 6.31 23.85 27.76
C GLU A 462 6.09 24.53 26.39
N ARG A 463 6.95 24.29 25.41
CA ARG A 463 6.82 24.84 24.06
C ARG A 463 6.03 23.94 23.10
N VAL A 464 5.81 22.67 23.45
CA VAL A 464 4.97 21.76 22.66
C VAL A 464 3.55 22.31 22.60
N LEU A 465 2.99 22.40 21.40
CA LEU A 465 1.68 23.01 21.20
C LEU A 465 0.59 22.16 21.87
N PRO A 466 -0.28 22.75 22.71
CA PRO A 466 -1.33 22.01 23.39
C PRO A 466 -2.55 21.73 22.49
N TRP A 467 -2.62 22.34 21.29
CA TRP A 467 -3.73 22.19 20.34
C TRP A 467 -5.11 22.56 20.91
N THR A 468 -5.09 23.47 21.88
CA THR A 468 -6.28 24.01 22.53
C THR A 468 -5.93 25.35 23.15
N SER A 469 -6.90 26.26 23.22
CA SER A 469 -6.76 27.50 23.95
C SER A 469 -6.91 27.31 25.45
N PRO A 470 -6.33 28.21 26.27
CA PRO A 470 -6.61 28.24 27.71
C PRO A 470 -8.11 28.33 28.00
N ALA A 471 -8.57 27.58 28.99
CA ALA A 471 -9.96 27.60 29.47
C ALA A 471 -10.02 27.84 30.99
N ASP A 472 -11.18 28.29 31.47
CA ASP A 472 -11.44 28.44 32.91
C ASP A 472 -11.75 27.07 33.54
N CYS A 473 -10.69 26.31 33.80
CA CYS A 473 -10.75 24.98 34.41
C CYS A 473 -9.52 24.73 35.30
N ARG A 474 -9.55 23.62 36.05
CA ARG A 474 -8.49 23.26 37.01
C ARG A 474 -7.08 23.25 36.40
N HIS A 475 -6.93 22.75 35.18
CA HIS A 475 -5.68 22.75 34.42
C HIS A 475 -5.88 23.66 33.21
N GLN A 476 -5.11 24.75 33.14
CA GLN A 476 -5.23 25.83 32.15
C GLN A 476 -5.56 25.37 30.72
N TYR A 477 -4.95 24.27 30.27
CA TYR A 477 -5.21 23.66 28.96
C TYR A 477 -6.06 22.40 29.13
N PRO A 478 -7.29 22.36 28.58
CA PRO A 478 -8.12 21.18 28.70
C PRO A 478 -7.65 20.01 27.81
N LEU A 479 -7.98 18.80 28.23
CA LEU A 479 -7.89 17.62 27.37
C LEU A 479 -9.03 17.64 26.35
N VAL A 480 -8.66 17.63 25.07
CA VAL A 480 -9.56 17.76 23.92
C VAL A 480 -9.20 16.72 22.86
N THR A 481 -10.14 16.48 21.93
CA THR A 481 -9.94 15.58 20.79
C THR A 481 -10.31 16.29 19.48
N GLY A 482 -9.86 15.76 18.36
CA GLY A 482 -10.04 16.36 17.04
C GLY A 482 -11.46 16.18 16.48
N MET A 483 -11.92 17.12 15.66
CA MET A 483 -13.18 17.01 14.90
C MET A 483 -12.96 16.26 13.57
N PHE A 484 -13.75 15.22 13.32
CA PHE A 484 -13.71 14.42 12.09
C PHE A 484 -14.38 15.15 10.90
N GLY A 485 -13.59 15.41 9.85
CA GLY A 485 -13.98 16.16 8.66
C GLY A 485 -14.48 15.32 7.50
N SER A 486 -15.03 15.97 6.47
CA SER A 486 -15.44 15.30 5.21
C SER A 486 -14.26 14.75 4.41
N THR A 487 -13.08 15.37 4.51
CA THR A 487 -11.83 14.87 3.91
C THR A 487 -11.39 13.56 4.54
N ASP A 488 -11.60 13.39 5.83
CA ASP A 488 -11.21 12.20 6.59
C ASP A 488 -12.07 11.00 6.19
N VAL A 489 -13.40 11.18 6.10
CA VAL A 489 -14.37 10.20 5.57
C VAL A 489 -13.90 9.60 4.23
N ILE A 490 -13.29 10.43 3.38
CA ILE A 490 -12.98 10.06 2.01
C ILE A 490 -11.59 9.47 1.85
N ALA A 491 -10.61 9.92 2.64
CA ALA A 491 -9.35 9.20 2.77
C ALA A 491 -9.61 7.74 3.21
N SER A 492 -10.52 7.53 4.18
CA SER A 492 -10.92 6.20 4.68
C SER A 492 -11.66 5.33 3.66
N ILE A 493 -12.14 5.89 2.54
CA ILE A 493 -12.95 5.18 1.54
C ILE A 493 -12.23 5.02 0.22
N ALA A 494 -11.83 6.15 -0.38
CA ALA A 494 -11.28 6.17 -1.72
C ALA A 494 -9.94 5.43 -1.78
N GLY A 495 -9.13 5.50 -0.71
CA GLY A 495 -7.86 4.79 -0.61
C GLY A 495 -8.03 3.27 -0.66
N PRO A 496 -8.67 2.64 0.35
CA PRO A 496 -8.83 1.18 0.41
C PRO A 496 -9.58 0.60 -0.78
N ILE A 497 -10.66 1.28 -1.24
CA ILE A 497 -11.43 0.81 -2.40
C ILE A 497 -10.62 0.92 -3.69
N ALA A 498 -9.91 2.03 -3.92
CA ALA A 498 -9.08 2.17 -5.12
C ALA A 498 -7.95 1.15 -5.13
N GLN A 499 -7.31 0.88 -3.99
CA GLN A 499 -6.28 -0.14 -3.87
C GLN A 499 -6.84 -1.55 -4.16
N ALA A 500 -8.01 -1.88 -3.62
CA ALA A 500 -8.63 -3.18 -3.85
C ALA A 500 -9.10 -3.37 -5.31
N LEU A 501 -9.51 -2.29 -5.97
CA LEU A 501 -9.87 -2.30 -7.39
C LEU A 501 -8.65 -2.27 -8.33
N PHE A 502 -7.56 -1.64 -7.90
CA PHE A 502 -6.36 -1.38 -8.70
C PHE A 502 -5.07 -1.69 -7.90
N PRO A 503 -4.81 -2.96 -7.58
CA PRO A 503 -3.61 -3.32 -6.83
C PRO A 503 -2.35 -2.93 -7.64
N VAL A 504 -1.39 -2.31 -6.95
CA VAL A 504 -0.12 -1.81 -7.53
C VAL A 504 0.71 -2.94 -8.16
N GLU A 505 0.47 -4.18 -7.75
CA GLU A 505 1.16 -5.40 -8.22
C GLU A 505 0.78 -5.84 -9.65
N GLY A 506 0.01 -5.02 -10.37
CA GLY A 506 -0.43 -5.35 -11.72
C GLY A 506 -1.49 -6.45 -11.73
N TRP A 507 -2.14 -6.62 -12.88
CA TRP A 507 -3.14 -7.66 -13.10
C TRP A 507 -2.45 -9.02 -13.08
N THR A 508 -2.24 -9.59 -11.90
CA THR A 508 -1.72 -10.95 -11.77
C THR A 508 -2.74 -11.90 -12.39
N PHE A 509 -2.42 -12.46 -13.56
CA PHE A 509 -3.27 -13.43 -14.22
C PHE A 509 -3.35 -14.69 -13.34
N LYS A 510 -4.53 -14.93 -12.77
CA LYS A 510 -4.92 -16.22 -12.21
C LYS A 510 -5.91 -16.83 -13.19
N ALA A 511 -5.61 -18.02 -13.72
CA ALA A 511 -6.55 -18.75 -14.58
C ALA A 511 -7.91 -18.82 -13.88
N SER A 512 -8.96 -18.40 -14.59
CA SER A 512 -10.28 -18.26 -13.97
C SER A 512 -10.86 -19.66 -13.72
N GLN A 513 -11.47 -19.89 -12.56
CA GLN A 513 -12.30 -21.08 -12.34
C GLN A 513 -13.77 -20.72 -12.48
N PRO A 514 -14.62 -21.64 -13.00
CA PRO A 514 -16.05 -21.37 -13.15
C PRO A 514 -16.67 -20.93 -11.82
N GLY A 515 -17.30 -19.75 -11.82
CA GLY A 515 -17.98 -19.21 -10.64
C GLY A 515 -17.05 -18.59 -9.58
N GLN A 516 -15.73 -18.68 -9.73
CA GLN A 516 -14.80 -17.96 -8.85
C GLN A 516 -14.77 -16.47 -9.26
N ARG A 517 -14.64 -15.57 -8.28
CA ARG A 517 -14.53 -14.12 -8.50
C ARG A 517 -13.31 -13.60 -7.76
N SER A 518 -12.55 -12.70 -8.38
CA SER A 518 -11.53 -11.95 -7.66
C SER A 518 -12.18 -10.94 -6.72
N ASP A 519 -11.43 -10.44 -5.74
CA ASP A 519 -11.95 -9.46 -4.80
C ASP A 519 -12.27 -8.13 -5.50
N SER A 520 -11.44 -7.72 -6.46
CA SER A 520 -11.71 -6.57 -7.34
C SER A 520 -13.01 -6.73 -8.13
N GLU A 521 -13.31 -7.93 -8.64
CA GLU A 521 -14.56 -8.21 -9.36
C GLU A 521 -15.79 -8.17 -8.44
N LYS A 522 -15.67 -8.70 -7.21
CA LYS A 522 -16.75 -8.63 -6.23
C LYS A 522 -17.04 -7.18 -5.86
N ILE A 523 -16.00 -6.40 -5.55
CA ILE A 523 -16.13 -4.97 -5.21
C ILE A 523 -16.71 -4.20 -6.38
N LEU A 524 -16.24 -4.44 -7.61
CA LEU A 524 -16.77 -3.79 -8.80
C LEU A 524 -18.25 -4.13 -9.03
N GLU A 525 -18.65 -5.40 -8.86
CA GLU A 525 -20.07 -5.80 -8.95
C GLU A 525 -20.92 -5.06 -7.90
N ILE A 526 -20.44 -4.95 -6.67
CA ILE A 526 -21.13 -4.25 -5.58
C ILE A 526 -21.29 -2.76 -5.92
N LEU A 527 -20.22 -2.09 -6.33
CA LEU A 527 -20.24 -0.65 -6.62
C LEU A 527 -21.05 -0.32 -7.88
N LEU A 528 -20.94 -1.11 -8.95
CA LEU A 528 -21.79 -0.96 -10.14
C LEU A 528 -23.27 -1.18 -9.82
N SER A 529 -23.58 -1.99 -8.81
CA SER A 529 -24.97 -2.14 -8.35
C SER A 529 -25.54 -0.86 -7.75
N GLU A 530 -24.69 0.07 -7.32
CA GLU A 530 -25.05 1.37 -6.74
C GLU A 530 -25.08 2.51 -7.77
N HIS A 531 -24.85 2.20 -9.04
CA HIS A 531 -24.99 3.16 -10.13
C HIS A 531 -26.46 3.42 -10.49
N SER A 532 -26.77 4.64 -10.93
CA SER A 532 -28.13 5.04 -11.35
C SER A 532 -28.62 4.31 -12.61
N ASP A 533 -27.69 4.07 -13.54
CA ASP A 533 -27.93 3.32 -14.76
C ASP A 533 -27.60 1.82 -14.58
N PRO A 534 -28.60 0.92 -14.60
CA PRO A 534 -28.40 -0.51 -14.39
C PRO A 534 -27.63 -1.19 -15.53
N ARG A 535 -27.49 -0.55 -16.70
CA ARG A 535 -26.82 -1.13 -17.86
C ARG A 535 -25.37 -1.49 -17.56
N TYR A 536 -24.66 -0.71 -16.75
CA TYR A 536 -23.26 -0.99 -16.40
C TYR A 536 -23.13 -2.30 -15.61
N LEU A 537 -23.98 -2.50 -14.59
CA LEU A 537 -24.02 -3.76 -13.85
C LEU A 537 -24.41 -4.93 -14.74
N THR A 538 -25.42 -4.75 -15.60
CA THR A 538 -25.87 -5.81 -16.53
C THR A 538 -24.75 -6.22 -17.48
N SER A 539 -24.05 -5.25 -18.09
CA SER A 539 -22.94 -5.53 -19.00
C SER A 539 -21.77 -6.22 -18.30
N PHE A 540 -21.45 -5.81 -17.06
CA PHE A 540 -20.41 -6.47 -16.27
C PHE A 540 -20.79 -7.92 -15.89
N LYS A 541 -22.04 -8.17 -15.49
CA LYS A 541 -22.53 -9.53 -15.20
C LYS A 541 -22.57 -10.42 -16.44
N GLN A 542 -22.90 -9.87 -17.60
CA GLN A 542 -22.83 -10.59 -18.87
C GLN A 542 -21.39 -11.02 -19.16
N PHE A 543 -20.42 -10.12 -18.98
CA PHE A 543 -19.00 -10.45 -19.08
C PHE A 543 -18.63 -11.61 -18.14
N LEU A 544 -18.97 -11.53 -16.85
CA LEU A 544 -18.65 -12.57 -15.87
C LEU A 544 -19.27 -13.93 -16.25
N SER A 545 -20.53 -13.94 -16.71
CA SER A 545 -21.21 -15.16 -17.15
C SER A 545 -20.57 -15.77 -18.40
N LEU A 546 -20.12 -14.95 -19.33
CA LEU A 546 -19.43 -15.41 -20.54
C LEU A 546 -18.07 -16.00 -20.19
N ARG A 547 -17.35 -15.36 -19.26
CA ARG A 547 -16.09 -15.90 -18.72
C ARG A 547 -16.30 -17.24 -18.02
N ASP A 548 -17.34 -17.39 -17.20
CA ASP A 548 -17.63 -18.67 -16.53
C ASP A 548 -17.93 -19.80 -17.53
N GLN A 549 -18.77 -19.54 -18.54
CA GLN A 549 -19.05 -20.53 -19.60
C GLN A 549 -17.78 -20.94 -20.36
N TRP A 550 -16.82 -20.03 -20.51
CA TRP A 550 -15.54 -20.31 -21.15
C TRP A 550 -14.63 -21.22 -20.31
N THR A 551 -14.57 -20.97 -19.00
CA THR A 551 -13.73 -21.77 -18.07
C THR A 551 -14.14 -23.25 -18.00
N GLU A 552 -15.34 -23.61 -18.47
CA GLU A 552 -15.82 -24.99 -18.56
C GLU A 552 -15.26 -25.75 -19.79
N ILE A 553 -14.60 -25.07 -20.72
CA ILE A 553 -14.03 -25.69 -21.94
C ILE A 553 -12.66 -26.35 -21.62
N PRO A 554 -12.44 -27.64 -21.97
CA PRO A 554 -11.14 -28.28 -21.78
C PRO A 554 -10.02 -27.57 -22.56
N GLY A 555 -8.95 -27.18 -21.89
CA GLY A 555 -7.84 -26.43 -22.49
C GLY A 555 -8.06 -24.91 -22.55
N HIS A 556 -9.10 -24.36 -21.90
CA HIS A 556 -9.34 -22.92 -21.80
C HIS A 556 -8.12 -22.13 -21.31
N GLN A 557 -7.26 -22.71 -20.46
CA GLN A 557 -6.03 -22.08 -19.97
C GLN A 557 -5.07 -21.64 -21.09
N TYR A 558 -5.10 -22.34 -22.23
CA TYR A 558 -4.30 -22.03 -23.41
C TYR A 558 -4.96 -20.97 -24.32
N ALA A 559 -6.25 -20.67 -24.11
CA ALA A 559 -7.04 -19.77 -24.93
C ALA A 559 -7.70 -18.61 -24.14
N GLU A 560 -7.60 -18.59 -22.81
CA GLU A 560 -7.83 -17.41 -21.95
C GLU A 560 -6.81 -16.31 -22.24
N LEU A 561 -5.68 -16.69 -22.85
CA LEU A 561 -4.69 -15.79 -23.41
C LEU A 561 -5.02 -15.36 -24.85
N ILE A 562 -5.91 -16.06 -25.55
CA ILE A 562 -6.12 -15.96 -27.00
C ILE A 562 -7.56 -15.51 -27.33
N GLY A 563 -7.78 -14.20 -27.36
CA GLY A 563 -8.45 -13.59 -28.52
C GLY A 563 -9.93 -13.20 -28.49
N TRP A 564 -10.76 -13.59 -27.53
CA TRP A 564 -12.15 -13.06 -27.49
C TRP A 564 -12.32 -11.76 -26.69
N VAL A 565 -11.32 -11.45 -25.85
CA VAL A 565 -11.20 -10.21 -25.04
C VAL A 565 -11.09 -8.94 -25.91
N ALA A 566 -10.78 -9.07 -27.20
CA ALA A 566 -10.76 -7.95 -28.14
C ALA A 566 -12.16 -7.41 -28.57
N SER A 567 -13.26 -7.94 -28.01
CA SER A 567 -14.64 -7.55 -28.36
C SER A 567 -15.36 -6.76 -27.25
N ALA A 568 -16.59 -6.29 -27.52
CA ALA A 568 -17.45 -5.50 -26.63
C ALA A 568 -17.49 -5.86 -25.11
N PRO A 569 -17.32 -7.12 -24.68
CA PRO A 569 -17.26 -7.50 -23.26
C PRO A 569 -16.07 -6.92 -22.47
N MET A 570 -14.88 -6.79 -23.06
CA MET A 570 -13.75 -6.15 -22.35
C MET A 570 -13.96 -4.65 -22.21
N ARG A 571 -14.64 -4.01 -23.18
CA ARG A 571 -15.07 -2.62 -23.06
C ARG A 571 -15.99 -2.45 -21.85
N ALA A 572 -16.89 -3.40 -21.58
CA ALA A 572 -17.77 -3.34 -20.41
C ALA A 572 -17.00 -3.39 -19.09
N VAL A 573 -15.95 -4.22 -18.99
CA VAL A 573 -15.07 -4.30 -17.82
C VAL A 573 -14.31 -2.99 -17.61
N LEU A 574 -13.58 -2.53 -18.62
CA LEU A 574 -12.79 -1.31 -18.55
C LEU A 574 -13.68 -0.07 -18.31
N ASN A 575 -14.84 0.01 -18.96
CA ASN A 575 -15.83 1.06 -18.71
C ASN A 575 -16.36 1.00 -17.27
N GLY A 576 -16.57 -0.20 -16.72
CA GLY A 576 -16.97 -0.39 -15.33
C GLY A 576 -15.93 0.16 -14.36
N TYR A 577 -14.66 -0.25 -14.51
CA TYR A 577 -13.56 0.25 -13.69
C TYR A 577 -13.39 1.77 -13.79
N ASN A 578 -13.36 2.32 -15.02
CA ASN A 578 -13.23 3.76 -15.23
C ASN A 578 -14.42 4.53 -14.63
N LEU A 579 -15.64 4.05 -14.81
CA LEU A 579 -16.84 4.70 -14.27
C LEU A 579 -16.83 4.71 -12.74
N VAL A 580 -16.50 3.58 -12.10
CA VAL A 580 -16.40 3.53 -10.64
C VAL A 580 -15.30 4.46 -10.15
N TYR A 581 -14.14 4.49 -10.81
CA TYR A 581 -13.06 5.41 -10.50
C TYR A 581 -13.48 6.88 -10.63
N GLN A 582 -14.13 7.29 -11.73
CA GLN A 582 -14.63 8.66 -11.90
C GLN A 582 -15.68 9.00 -10.85
N SER A 583 -16.54 8.06 -10.48
CA SER A 583 -17.55 8.25 -9.44
C SER A 583 -16.90 8.47 -8.07
N LEU A 584 -15.85 7.71 -7.73
CA LEU A 584 -15.07 7.90 -6.51
C LEU A 584 -14.35 9.26 -6.52
N LEU A 585 -13.78 9.68 -7.65
CA LEU A 585 -13.19 11.03 -7.78
C LEU A 585 -14.22 12.15 -7.61
N HIS A 586 -15.45 11.97 -8.09
CA HIS A 586 -16.53 12.93 -7.87
C HIS A 586 -16.96 12.98 -6.40
N LEU A 587 -17.03 11.83 -5.72
CA LEU A 587 -17.26 11.77 -4.28
C LEU A 587 -16.16 12.54 -3.51
N VAL A 588 -14.90 12.38 -3.93
CA VAL A 588 -13.74 13.10 -3.39
C VAL A 588 -13.78 14.60 -3.71
N GLY A 589 -14.17 15.00 -4.93
CA GLY A 589 -14.22 16.41 -5.32
C GLY A 589 -15.27 17.19 -4.53
N ASN A 590 -16.50 16.65 -4.44
CA ASN A 590 -17.64 17.32 -3.82
C ASN A 590 -17.47 17.58 -2.30
N SER A 591 -16.54 16.90 -1.65
CA SER A 591 -16.36 16.87 -0.19
C SER A 591 -15.14 17.66 0.29
N VAL A 592 -14.11 17.81 -0.56
CA VAL A 592 -12.96 18.69 -0.33
C VAL A 592 -13.41 20.15 -0.36
N ASP A 593 -14.36 20.49 -1.24
CA ASP A 593 -14.98 21.81 -1.32
C ASP A 593 -15.66 22.22 0.02
N ASP A 594 -16.17 21.26 0.80
CA ASP A 594 -16.80 21.51 2.11
C ASP A 594 -15.78 21.68 3.25
N ALA A 595 -14.58 21.10 3.13
CA ALA A 595 -13.59 21.02 4.21
C ALA A 595 -12.65 22.24 4.30
N GLN A 596 -12.36 22.92 3.19
CA GLN A 596 -11.39 24.02 3.12
C GLN A 596 -11.81 25.30 3.88
N THR A 597 -12.99 25.33 4.51
CA THR A 597 -13.63 26.58 4.92
C THR A 597 -13.70 26.85 6.43
N HIS A 598 -13.31 25.91 7.33
CA HIS A 598 -13.83 25.95 8.70
C HIS A 598 -12.87 25.77 9.91
N TYR A 599 -11.58 25.47 9.74
CA TYR A 599 -10.70 25.22 10.90
C TYR A 599 -9.54 26.21 10.98
N GLY A 600 -9.40 26.89 12.13
CA GLY A 600 -8.26 27.76 12.44
C GLY A 600 -7.44 27.19 13.60
N ASP A 601 -6.21 27.67 13.78
CA ASP A 601 -5.28 27.20 14.82
C ASP A 601 -5.79 27.48 16.27
N PRO A 602 -6.18 26.43 17.03
CA PRO A 602 -6.65 26.56 18.41
C PRO A 602 -5.60 27.10 19.38
N ASN A 603 -4.31 27.09 19.00
CA ASN A 603 -3.25 27.67 19.82
C ASN A 603 -3.30 29.20 19.83
N THR A 604 -3.99 29.82 18.86
CA THR A 604 -3.99 31.29 18.68
C THR A 604 -5.38 31.93 18.58
N ASN A 605 -6.42 31.17 18.25
CA ASN A 605 -7.74 31.73 17.93
C ASN A 605 -8.78 31.71 19.08
N GLY A 606 -8.43 31.20 20.27
CA GLY A 606 -9.35 31.10 21.41
C GLY A 606 -10.24 29.85 21.43
N SER A 607 -10.14 28.97 20.43
CA SER A 607 -10.89 27.72 20.33
C SER A 607 -10.30 26.62 21.21
N THR A 608 -11.17 25.75 21.72
CA THR A 608 -10.78 24.47 22.35
C THR A 608 -11.08 23.26 21.45
N ASP A 609 -11.41 23.51 20.19
CA ASP A 609 -11.86 22.49 19.23
C ASP A 609 -10.85 22.41 18.07
N PRO A 610 -9.80 21.56 18.19
CA PRO A 610 -8.90 21.25 17.08
C PRO A 610 -9.58 20.40 16.01
N SER A 611 -9.07 20.44 14.77
CA SER A 611 -9.43 19.44 13.75
C SER A 611 -8.79 18.09 14.07
N HIS A 612 -9.35 17.01 13.51
CA HIS A 612 -8.75 15.67 13.57
C HIS A 612 -7.31 15.70 13.05
N SER A 613 -7.08 16.31 11.87
CA SER A 613 -5.75 16.47 11.30
C SER A 613 -4.76 17.25 12.18
N GLN A 614 -5.18 18.15 13.07
CA GLN A 614 -4.23 18.85 13.95
C GLN A 614 -3.69 17.98 15.08
N LEU A 615 -4.46 16.97 15.50
CA LEU A 615 -4.12 16.08 16.59
C LEU A 615 -3.71 14.68 16.15
N ALA A 616 -4.13 14.23 14.97
CA ALA A 616 -3.92 12.88 14.49
C ALA A 616 -2.43 12.52 14.51
N LYS A 617 -2.08 11.58 15.38
CA LYS A 617 -0.73 11.01 15.49
C LYS A 617 -0.61 9.74 14.67
N ASP A 618 -1.47 9.60 13.68
CA ASP A 618 -1.72 8.31 13.07
C ASP A 618 -0.61 7.90 12.13
N HIS A 619 -0.16 8.84 11.33
CA HIS A 619 0.90 8.57 10.41
C HIS A 619 2.26 8.60 11.09
N ASP A 620 3.16 7.71 10.69
CA ASP A 620 4.54 7.65 11.18
C ASP A 620 5.41 8.89 10.84
N VAL A 621 4.89 9.83 10.03
CA VAL A 621 5.50 11.14 9.77
C VAL A 621 5.19 12.13 10.88
N HIS A 622 4.11 11.91 11.64
CA HIS A 622 3.79 12.75 12.79
C HIS A 622 4.88 12.59 13.86
N PRO A 623 5.50 13.67 14.35
CA PRO A 623 6.66 13.59 15.23
C PRO A 623 6.37 12.88 16.56
N LEU A 624 5.12 12.90 17.02
CA LEU A 624 4.70 12.27 18.28
C LEU A 624 4.09 10.87 18.11
N HIS A 625 4.04 10.32 16.88
CA HIS A 625 3.45 9.00 16.56
C HIS A 625 3.97 7.89 17.48
N VAL A 626 5.30 7.75 17.58
CA VAL A 626 5.94 6.70 18.38
C VAL A 626 5.61 6.83 19.87
N LEU A 627 5.44 8.06 20.38
CA LEU A 627 5.08 8.26 21.78
C LEU A 627 3.62 7.88 22.04
N ALA A 628 2.70 8.27 21.16
CA ALA A 628 1.29 7.87 21.22
C ALA A 628 1.16 6.34 21.24
N ALA A 629 1.80 5.66 20.27
CA ALA A 629 1.79 4.20 20.19
C ALA A 629 2.37 3.54 21.44
N LYS A 630 3.39 4.11 22.10
CA LYS A 630 3.95 3.58 23.36
C LYS A 630 2.96 3.68 24.52
N LEU A 631 2.21 4.77 24.61
CA LEU A 631 1.21 4.99 25.66
C LEU A 631 0.00 4.07 25.42
N ALA A 632 -0.47 3.97 24.17
CA ALA A 632 -1.52 3.03 23.77
C ALA A 632 -1.13 1.58 24.09
N LYS A 633 0.06 1.15 23.68
CA LYS A 633 0.62 -0.19 24.01
C LYS A 633 0.64 -0.49 25.50
N TYR A 634 0.96 0.49 26.33
CA TYR A 634 0.92 0.32 27.79
C TYR A 634 -0.51 0.10 28.28
N ALA A 635 -1.46 0.93 27.86
CA ALA A 635 -2.85 0.86 28.27
C ALA A 635 -3.55 -0.42 27.79
N VAL A 636 -3.37 -0.77 26.51
CA VAL A 636 -3.88 -2.00 25.87
C VAL A 636 -3.38 -3.23 26.61
N LYS A 637 -2.10 -3.27 26.98
CA LYS A 637 -1.55 -4.39 27.77
C LYS A 637 -2.25 -4.54 29.12
N GLN A 638 -2.54 -3.44 29.83
CA GLN A 638 -3.23 -3.52 31.12
C GLN A 638 -4.69 -4.01 30.96
N ALA A 639 -5.42 -3.44 29.99
CA ALA A 639 -6.81 -3.81 29.73
C ALA A 639 -6.94 -5.26 29.25
N GLY A 640 -6.04 -5.69 28.35
CA GLY A 640 -5.99 -7.07 27.84
C GLY A 640 -5.66 -8.10 28.91
N ALA A 641 -4.67 -7.82 29.77
CA ALA A 641 -4.34 -8.69 30.90
C ALA A 641 -5.52 -8.82 31.89
N ALA A 642 -6.21 -7.72 32.18
CA ALA A 642 -7.41 -7.74 33.02
C ALA A 642 -8.54 -8.56 32.38
N MET A 643 -8.75 -8.44 31.06
CA MET A 643 -9.72 -9.24 30.34
C MET A 643 -9.36 -10.73 30.35
N LYS A 644 -8.08 -11.06 30.13
CA LYS A 644 -7.61 -12.45 30.17
C LYS A 644 -7.82 -13.07 31.55
N ALA A 645 -7.45 -12.36 32.62
CA ALA A 645 -7.70 -12.81 34.00
C ALA A 645 -9.20 -13.03 34.25
N ARG A 646 -10.05 -12.12 33.74
CA ARG A 646 -11.51 -12.25 33.84
C ARG A 646 -12.02 -13.51 33.14
N TRP A 647 -11.54 -13.80 31.94
CA TRP A 647 -11.90 -15.00 31.19
C TRP A 647 -11.36 -16.29 31.81
N ASP A 648 -10.23 -16.22 32.52
CA ASP A 648 -9.65 -17.34 33.27
C ASP A 648 -10.33 -17.61 34.63
N GLY A 649 -11.39 -16.84 34.95
CA GLY A 649 -12.25 -17.07 36.11
C GLY A 649 -12.02 -16.12 37.28
N ASP A 650 -11.15 -15.10 37.16
CA ASP A 650 -11.05 -14.05 38.15
C ASP A 650 -12.24 -13.08 38.03
N THR A 651 -13.29 -13.36 38.81
CA THR A 651 -14.50 -12.53 38.84
C THR A 651 -14.31 -11.19 39.56
N ALA A 652 -13.16 -10.95 40.19
CA ALA A 652 -12.81 -9.65 40.75
C ALA A 652 -12.10 -8.74 39.74
N SER A 653 -11.55 -9.29 38.65
CA SER A 653 -10.96 -8.51 37.57
C SER A 653 -12.02 -7.65 36.86
N ASP A 654 -11.76 -6.34 36.77
CA ASP A 654 -12.62 -5.32 36.13
C ASP A 654 -11.87 -4.68 34.95
N PRO A 655 -11.87 -5.31 33.75
CA PRO A 655 -11.21 -4.75 32.57
C PRO A 655 -11.76 -3.38 32.17
N GLY A 656 -13.07 -3.15 32.35
CA GLY A 656 -13.69 -1.85 32.10
C GLY A 656 -13.16 -0.77 33.05
N GLY A 657 -13.04 -1.07 34.34
CA GLY A 657 -12.42 -0.18 35.33
C GLY A 657 -10.97 0.14 35.01
N VAL A 658 -10.19 -0.86 34.57
CA VAL A 658 -8.79 -0.68 34.17
C VAL A 658 -8.68 0.25 32.95
N ALA A 659 -9.46 0.02 31.90
CA ALA A 659 -9.41 0.83 30.69
C ALA A 659 -9.87 2.28 30.95
N THR A 660 -10.97 2.46 31.69
CA THR A 660 -11.50 3.81 31.99
C THR A 660 -10.59 4.63 32.90
N ALA A 661 -9.69 4.02 33.67
CA ALA A 661 -8.70 4.74 34.47
C ALA A 661 -7.69 5.54 33.63
N PHE A 662 -7.53 5.22 32.34
CA PHE A 662 -6.69 5.99 31.41
C PHE A 662 -7.35 7.26 30.89
N PHE A 663 -8.68 7.38 30.98
CA PHE A 663 -9.46 8.54 30.53
C PHE A 663 -9.44 9.65 31.58
N VAL A 664 -8.26 10.21 31.80
CA VAL A 664 -7.96 11.21 32.83
C VAL A 664 -7.04 12.28 32.26
N HIS A 665 -7.16 13.50 32.76
CA HIS A 665 -6.24 14.58 32.38
C HIS A 665 -4.80 14.22 32.80
N PRO A 666 -3.76 14.40 31.96
CA PRO A 666 -2.38 14.00 32.28
C PRO A 666 -1.80 14.57 33.57
N TYR A 667 -2.23 15.77 33.97
CA TYR A 667 -1.80 16.40 35.22
C TYR A 667 -2.43 15.77 36.48
N ASP A 668 -3.45 14.92 36.33
CA ASP A 668 -4.09 14.17 37.42
C ASP A 668 -3.66 12.70 37.48
N SER A 669 -2.73 12.27 36.62
CA SER A 669 -2.17 10.91 36.60
C SER A 669 -0.65 10.93 36.55
N SER A 670 0.04 9.84 36.91
CA SER A 670 1.52 9.76 36.84
C SER A 670 2.04 8.50 36.15
N TRP A 671 1.16 7.61 35.69
CA TRP A 671 1.54 6.34 35.07
C TRP A 671 2.36 6.54 33.78
N GLN A 672 2.09 7.62 33.06
CA GLN A 672 2.71 7.97 31.78
C GLN A 672 4.07 8.66 31.94
N ASP A 673 4.35 9.29 33.09
CA ASP A 673 5.46 10.23 33.24
C ASP A 673 6.81 9.58 32.91
N ALA A 674 7.04 8.35 33.38
CA ALA A 674 8.26 7.62 33.11
C ALA A 674 8.41 7.22 31.63
N ILE A 675 7.32 6.90 30.94
CA ILE A 675 7.32 6.56 29.51
C ILE A 675 7.71 7.80 28.70
N VAL A 676 7.07 8.93 29.00
CA VAL A 676 7.29 10.22 28.32
C VAL A 676 8.71 10.73 28.56
N LEU A 677 9.18 10.72 29.81
CA LEU A 677 10.55 11.13 30.16
C LEU A 677 11.62 10.24 29.52
N ASN A 678 11.38 8.93 29.41
CA ASN A 678 12.35 8.04 28.77
C ASN A 678 12.36 8.24 27.25
N TRP A 679 11.21 8.43 26.62
CA TRP A 679 11.12 8.72 25.20
C TRP A 679 11.79 10.06 24.86
N SER A 680 11.57 11.12 25.67
CA SER A 680 12.06 12.46 25.38
C SER A 680 13.58 12.57 25.30
N ARG A 681 14.32 11.75 26.07
CA ARG A 681 15.80 11.74 26.12
C ARG A 681 16.47 11.54 24.76
N SER A 682 15.81 10.85 23.83
CA SER A 682 16.36 10.54 22.50
C SER A 682 15.56 11.15 21.34
N ASN A 683 14.56 11.98 21.63
CA ASN A 683 13.58 12.46 20.64
C ASN A 683 13.46 14.00 20.61
N GLY A 684 14.53 14.73 20.94
CA GLY A 684 14.54 16.20 20.96
C GLY A 684 14.04 16.84 19.67
N ALA A 685 14.50 16.35 18.50
CA ALA A 685 14.05 16.85 17.20
C ALA A 685 12.55 16.63 16.94
N ASN A 686 11.97 15.54 17.46
CA ASN A 686 10.53 15.29 17.36
C ASN A 686 9.74 16.25 18.25
N ILE A 687 10.25 16.52 19.46
CA ILE A 687 9.66 17.48 20.39
C ILE A 687 9.66 18.87 19.75
N GLU A 688 10.80 19.32 19.20
CA GLU A 688 10.92 20.60 18.52
C GLU A 688 9.94 20.74 17.34
N ARG A 689 9.73 19.66 16.57
CA ARG A 689 8.70 19.65 15.51
C ARG A 689 7.28 19.79 16.08
N GLY A 690 7.00 19.22 17.25
CA GLY A 690 5.75 19.37 17.98
C GLY A 690 5.49 20.78 18.55
N GLU A 691 6.45 21.69 18.45
CA GLU A 691 6.30 23.11 18.83
C GLU A 691 5.79 24.00 17.68
N SER A 692 5.64 23.46 16.47
CA SER A 692 5.34 24.22 15.26
C SER A 692 4.11 23.71 14.51
N ALA A 693 3.05 24.53 14.51
CA ALA A 693 1.83 24.24 13.78
C ALA A 693 2.09 24.14 12.27
N THR A 694 2.92 25.03 11.73
CA THR A 694 3.27 25.06 10.29
C THR A 694 4.00 23.80 9.83
N ILE A 695 4.89 23.24 10.67
CA ILE A 695 5.58 21.99 10.33
C ILE A 695 4.56 20.84 10.29
N LEU A 696 3.65 20.78 11.26
CA LEU A 696 2.64 19.73 11.35
C LEU A 696 1.62 19.84 10.20
N GLU A 697 1.15 21.04 9.87
CA GLU A 697 0.32 21.32 8.70
C GLU A 697 1.00 20.86 7.41
N HIS A 698 2.27 21.21 7.20
CA HIS A 698 2.99 20.81 5.98
C HIS A 698 3.17 19.28 5.87
N LEU A 699 3.45 18.60 6.98
CA LEU A 699 3.54 17.14 7.00
C LEU A 699 2.21 16.47 6.63
N HIS A 700 1.09 17.02 7.12
CA HIS A 700 -0.24 16.50 6.79
C HIS A 700 -0.67 16.83 5.36
N GLU A 701 -0.41 18.05 4.87
CA GLU A 701 -0.67 18.42 3.48
C GLU A 701 0.12 17.56 2.51
N ALA A 702 1.42 17.35 2.77
CA ALA A 702 2.27 16.49 1.95
C ALA A 702 1.70 15.07 1.90
N HIS A 703 1.26 14.52 3.04
CA HIS A 703 0.66 13.20 3.12
C HIS A 703 -0.69 13.10 2.38
N ALA A 704 -1.59 14.08 2.58
CA ALA A 704 -2.88 14.12 1.88
C ALA A 704 -2.69 14.24 0.36
N GLN A 705 -1.74 15.06 -0.09
CA GLN A 705 -1.38 15.21 -1.50
C GLN A 705 -0.82 13.92 -2.07
N GLU A 706 0.09 13.25 -1.36
CA GLU A 706 0.61 11.95 -1.76
C GLU A 706 -0.52 10.91 -1.88
N THR A 707 -1.52 10.98 -1.00
CA THR A 707 -2.69 10.09 -1.04
C THR A 707 -3.54 10.29 -2.26
N MET A 708 -3.82 11.55 -2.57
CA MET A 708 -4.51 11.91 -3.80
C MET A 708 -3.67 11.59 -5.04
N GLU A 709 -2.35 11.77 -5.00
CA GLU A 709 -1.47 11.42 -6.11
C GLU A 709 -1.42 9.92 -6.38
N GLN A 710 -1.39 9.08 -5.34
CA GLN A 710 -1.40 7.63 -5.51
C GLN A 710 -2.74 7.13 -6.02
N VAL A 711 -3.87 7.65 -5.53
CA VAL A 711 -5.20 7.38 -6.11
C VAL A 711 -5.22 7.80 -7.59
N ARG A 712 -4.65 8.97 -7.92
CA ARG A 712 -4.47 9.42 -9.31
C ARG A 712 -3.50 8.56 -10.11
N ARG A 713 -2.47 7.95 -9.50
CA ARG A 713 -1.50 7.06 -10.18
C ARG A 713 -2.12 5.69 -10.44
N ALA A 714 -2.83 5.10 -9.48
CA ALA A 714 -3.58 3.86 -9.62
C ALA A 714 -4.62 3.97 -10.75
N GLY A 715 -5.35 5.09 -10.81
CA GLY A 715 -6.24 5.40 -11.93
C GLY A 715 -5.51 5.65 -13.26
N ARG A 716 -4.29 6.22 -13.24
CA ARG A 716 -3.46 6.43 -14.44
C ARG A 716 -2.92 5.13 -15.02
N TYR A 717 -2.64 4.08 -14.25
CA TYR A 717 -2.19 2.80 -14.81
C TYR A 717 -3.33 2.05 -15.54
N GLY A 718 -4.57 2.14 -15.05
CA GLY A 718 -5.76 1.71 -15.81
C GLY A 718 -6.07 2.64 -16.99
N GLY A 719 -5.88 3.95 -16.81
CA GLY A 719 -6.12 4.98 -17.81
C GLY A 719 -5.11 5.00 -18.96
N GLN A 720 -3.82 4.73 -18.72
CA GLN A 720 -2.78 4.70 -19.75
C GLN A 720 -2.96 3.51 -20.68
N GLY A 721 -3.30 2.33 -20.17
CA GLY A 721 -3.66 1.19 -20.99
C GLY A 721 -4.88 1.49 -21.87
N TRP A 722 -5.88 2.19 -21.32
CA TRP A 722 -7.06 2.63 -22.07
C TRP A 722 -6.77 3.71 -23.12
N GLU A 723 -6.06 4.78 -22.75
CA GLU A 723 -5.61 5.83 -23.67
C GLU A 723 -4.74 5.24 -24.79
N TYR A 724 -3.91 4.27 -24.46
CA TYR A 724 -3.08 3.55 -25.41
C TYR A 724 -3.93 2.71 -26.38
N ILE A 725 -4.92 1.97 -25.86
CA ILE A 725 -5.89 1.23 -26.68
C ILE A 725 -6.70 2.17 -27.56
N GLN A 726 -7.19 3.31 -27.05
CA GLN A 726 -7.95 4.29 -27.82
C GLN A 726 -7.10 4.95 -28.92
N ARG A 727 -5.87 5.33 -28.59
CA ARG A 727 -4.92 5.96 -29.53
C ARG A 727 -4.51 5.02 -30.65
N ASN A 728 -4.35 3.73 -30.33
CA ASN A 728 -3.95 2.70 -31.28
C ASN A 728 -5.12 1.84 -31.77
N TYR A 729 -6.36 2.30 -31.56
CA TYR A 729 -7.56 1.47 -31.74
C TYR A 729 -7.68 0.94 -33.17
N GLU A 730 -7.51 1.81 -34.16
CA GLU A 730 -7.56 1.42 -35.57
C GLU A 730 -6.42 0.44 -35.93
N THR A 731 -5.22 0.66 -35.40
CA THR A 731 -4.07 -0.25 -35.58
C THR A 731 -4.29 -1.62 -34.94
N LEU A 732 -4.94 -1.67 -33.78
CA LEU A 732 -5.20 -2.89 -33.03
C LEU A 732 -6.38 -3.67 -33.62
N PHE A 733 -7.46 -3.00 -33.99
CA PHE A 733 -8.75 -3.65 -34.30
C PHE A 733 -9.19 -3.50 -35.76
N GLY A 734 -8.51 -2.70 -36.59
CA GLY A 734 -8.82 -2.55 -38.01
C GLY A 734 -10.12 -1.80 -38.33
N GLU A 735 -10.72 -1.14 -37.34
CA GLU A 735 -11.96 -0.36 -37.47
C GLU A 735 -11.80 1.01 -36.81
N GLU A 736 -12.51 2.03 -37.32
CA GLU A 736 -12.52 3.36 -36.69
C GLU A 736 -13.13 3.31 -35.28
N ASN A 737 -12.51 4.02 -34.35
CA ASN A 737 -12.98 4.12 -32.97
C ASN A 737 -14.32 4.89 -32.92
N GLN A 738 -15.43 4.16 -32.74
CA GLN A 738 -16.78 4.75 -32.68
C GLN A 738 -17.14 5.37 -31.31
N VAL A 739 -16.19 5.40 -30.36
CA VAL A 739 -16.40 5.93 -29.02
C VAL A 739 -15.69 7.28 -28.91
N ARG A 740 -16.50 8.37 -28.92
CA ARG A 740 -16.10 9.69 -28.43
C ARG A 740 -16.47 9.83 -26.96
#